data_AF-A0A4Q3SCJ9-F1
#
_entry.id   AF-A0A4Q3SCJ9-F1
#
_cell.length_a   1.000
_cell.length_b   1.000
_cell.length_c   1.000
_cell.angle_alpha   90.00
_cell.angle_beta   90.00
_cell.angle_gamma   90.00
#
_symmetry.space_group_name_H-M   'P 1'
#
loop_
_entity.id
_entity.type
_entity.pdbx_description
1 polymer ?
#
loop_
_entity_poly.entity_id
_entity_poly.type
_entity_poly.pdbx_seq_one_letter_code
_entity_poly.pdbx_strand_id
1 'polypeptide(L)'
;VDYKGKSLIENSELSLDFKEGGLFAADLALLKTKVKKVEEKYELPIGKARSITSRYNEVILPLKEKKAVGRQINIVVRVFDDGLAFRYEFPKQENWSAYALTAENSSFNLTGNPKVRTLLFNKDYNNNHEALYSKVLMDQLPENDLMDLPTQFEYPGQVYVAITEASLRNYSGMYLIKTNGKLKSQLTPLPSQKDVMVKAILPHHTPWRVVMISDRAGSFLASNILTNLNEPSKITDVSWLKPGKTSFHWWNGDVIPDSTFAPGVNFETNKYYIDFCARNQIEYHSVIGYGGFAWYPNDWPSYAEPGTYSDVTKTVASLNMQQICDYAKSKGVAIHVWINWKALYPQLEAAFTQFEKWGIKGMMVDFLDRSDQEMVNIQEEILERAAAHHLFIQFHGAFKPTGLNRTYPNEFTREGTFNYEQNKWFRPSDVTIGTDGALYIADWYDPVVGGHLMQDSTGFGRIYRVTRKGAKMDVPKIDLNTTDGQIAALKNPAINIRYAAHEKLKAQGSNAVPALKELLKDKNPFIRARAVWLLPVNELEQLLSNEDSLMRSTAYRALRQSVPDIMPYASKLVDDPSSFVRREVAVSLTDVSYEKKKDLLLKLIASCKDKWMLETIGTALAKHEADIYPEVKKLLGDGKPAPQWNEAMEMFAWRLHPAEAINDFEARATDNNLSTDEKLRALTALGFVADKKSITSIKKLTSSSDSMVAKNAKFWLSLRSPSTSLGAGSSTPLPVNTSSSSKSYAIADILKLKADDTRGLEVFNTYCRGCHKTRNDGKNVGPDLTYTASKFDDEQLLKAIIGC
;
A
#
# COMPACT_ATOMS: atom_id res chain seq x y z
N VAL A 1 10.75 4.27 46.25
CA VAL A 1 11.27 5.30 45.33
C VAL A 1 10.37 6.51 45.44
N ASP A 2 10.91 7.59 45.98
CA ASP A 2 10.19 8.84 46.20
C ASP A 2 10.70 9.91 45.25
N TYR A 3 9.78 10.69 44.67
CA TYR A 3 10.10 11.82 43.81
C TYR A 3 9.35 13.05 44.31
N LYS A 4 10.09 14.11 44.65
CA LYS A 4 9.54 15.36 45.21
C LYS A 4 8.57 15.12 46.39
N GLY A 5 8.89 14.18 47.27
CA GLY A 5 8.09 13.82 48.44
C GLY A 5 6.89 12.90 48.18
N LYS A 6 6.68 12.47 46.93
CA LYS A 6 5.63 11.50 46.56
C LYS A 6 6.23 10.11 46.33
N SER A 7 5.69 9.10 47.03
CA SER A 7 6.03 7.70 46.77
C SER A 7 5.45 7.25 45.43
N LEU A 8 6.31 6.79 44.53
CA LEU A 8 5.94 6.30 43.20
C LEU A 8 6.05 4.78 43.10
N ILE A 9 7.07 4.20 43.75
CA ILE A 9 7.31 2.75 43.80
C ILE A 9 7.54 2.35 45.25
N GLU A 10 6.71 1.48 45.78
CA GLU A 10 6.82 0.95 47.15
C GLU A 10 7.89 -0.14 47.25
N ASN A 11 8.00 -0.75 48.44
CA ASN A 11 8.89 -1.89 48.68
C ASN A 11 8.66 -2.96 47.61
N SER A 12 9.69 -3.19 46.81
CA SER A 12 9.67 -4.11 45.69
C SER A 12 10.69 -5.22 45.94
N GLU A 13 10.25 -6.46 45.81
CA GLU A 13 11.09 -7.64 45.94
C GLU A 13 12.10 -7.72 44.79
N LEU A 14 13.32 -8.14 45.14
CA LEU A 14 14.41 -8.44 44.23
C LEU A 14 14.90 -9.85 44.54
N SER A 15 14.68 -10.79 43.63
CA SER A 15 15.14 -12.18 43.79
C SER A 15 15.58 -12.80 42.46
N LEU A 16 16.45 -13.80 42.56
CA LEU A 16 17.02 -14.51 41.42
C LEU A 16 16.85 -16.02 41.62
N ASP A 17 16.29 -16.70 40.63
CA ASP A 17 16.19 -18.16 40.62
C ASP A 17 17.27 -18.75 39.73
N PHE A 18 18.03 -19.66 40.30
CA PHE A 18 19.08 -20.39 39.60
C PHE A 18 18.72 -21.87 39.50
N LYS A 19 19.04 -22.47 38.36
CA LYS A 19 18.85 -23.89 38.11
C LYS A 19 19.62 -24.72 39.14
N GLU A 20 20.88 -24.35 39.37
CA GLU A 20 21.72 -24.88 40.45
C GLU A 20 21.81 -23.88 41.61
N GLY A 21 21.62 -24.35 42.84
CA GLY A 21 21.69 -23.52 44.05
C GLY A 21 20.39 -22.81 44.44
N GLY A 22 19.37 -22.82 43.59
CA GLY A 22 18.01 -22.35 43.93
C GLY A 22 17.90 -20.84 44.16
N LEU A 23 16.77 -20.44 44.76
CA LEU A 23 16.36 -19.04 44.99
C LEU A 23 17.38 -18.25 45.84
N PHE A 24 17.76 -17.06 45.36
CA PHE A 24 18.47 -16.04 46.11
C PHE A 24 17.50 -14.90 46.44
N ALA A 25 16.97 -14.89 47.67
CA ALA A 25 15.95 -13.92 48.10
C ALA A 25 15.96 -13.57 49.59
N ALA A 26 16.20 -14.55 50.46
CA ALA A 26 16.08 -14.43 51.91
C ALA A 26 17.33 -14.95 52.65
N ASP A 27 17.38 -14.75 53.97
CA ASP A 27 18.49 -15.16 54.83
C ASP A 27 19.87 -14.62 54.37
N LEU A 28 19.88 -13.40 53.84
CA LEU A 28 21.08 -12.72 53.36
C LEU A 28 21.75 -11.90 54.48
N ALA A 29 23.08 -11.93 54.51
CA ALA A 29 23.90 -11.02 55.29
C ALA A 29 24.37 -9.87 54.40
N LEU A 30 24.05 -8.63 54.79
CA LEU A 30 24.62 -7.43 54.19
C LEU A 30 26.06 -7.27 54.68
N LEU A 31 27.01 -7.32 53.76
CA LEU A 31 28.42 -7.02 54.05
C LEU A 31 28.67 -5.51 53.99
N LYS A 32 29.93 -5.09 54.14
CA LYS A 32 30.30 -3.67 54.13
C LYS A 32 29.88 -2.99 52.82
N THR A 33 28.99 -2.01 52.92
CA THR A 33 28.51 -1.20 51.80
C THR A 33 29.60 -0.24 51.32
N LYS A 34 29.56 0.09 50.03
CA LYS A 34 30.45 1.08 49.42
C LYS A 34 29.61 2.16 48.77
N VAL A 35 29.89 3.42 49.06
CA VAL A 35 29.19 4.58 48.50
C VAL A 35 30.21 5.47 47.80
N LYS A 36 29.85 6.00 46.62
CA LYS A 36 30.65 7.01 45.93
C LYS A 36 29.77 8.00 45.20
N LYS A 37 30.27 9.22 45.02
CA LYS A 37 29.71 10.23 44.13
C LYS A 37 30.59 10.31 42.89
N VAL A 38 29.99 10.24 41.71
CA VAL A 38 30.71 10.19 40.43
C VAL A 38 30.25 11.34 39.55
N GLU A 39 31.22 12.02 38.95
CA GLU A 39 31.03 12.84 37.76
C GLU A 39 31.93 12.29 36.66
N GLU A 40 31.34 11.85 35.55
CA GLU A 40 32.04 11.37 34.37
C GLU A 40 31.72 12.27 33.18
N LYS A 41 32.73 12.61 32.37
CA LYS A 41 32.55 13.34 31.12
C LYS A 41 33.01 12.46 29.96
N TYR A 42 32.19 12.37 28.91
CA TYR A 42 32.53 11.63 27.70
C TYR A 42 31.90 12.28 26.47
N GLU A 43 32.44 11.94 25.29
CA GLU A 43 31.85 12.32 24.01
C GLU A 43 31.17 11.12 23.34
N LEU A 44 30.04 11.38 22.67
CA LEU A 44 29.46 10.45 21.71
C LEU A 44 29.79 10.93 20.30
N PRO A 45 30.51 10.12 19.49
CA PRO A 45 30.75 10.47 18.08
C PRO A 45 29.45 10.45 17.27
N ILE A 46 28.51 9.58 17.64
CA ILE A 46 27.19 9.41 17.05
C ILE A 46 26.15 9.40 18.16
N GLY A 47 25.13 10.26 18.04
CA GLY A 47 24.04 10.32 19.00
C GLY A 47 23.35 11.69 19.02
N LYS A 48 22.41 11.85 19.95
CA LYS A 48 21.62 13.09 20.10
C LYS A 48 22.37 14.25 20.77
N ALA A 49 23.50 13.98 21.41
CA ALA A 49 24.33 14.96 22.09
C ALA A 49 25.80 14.55 21.97
N ARG A 50 26.69 15.52 21.68
CA ARG A 50 28.12 15.26 21.54
C ARG A 50 28.82 15.13 22.89
N SER A 51 28.71 16.13 23.77
CA SER A 51 29.41 16.15 25.05
C SER A 51 28.43 15.87 26.18
N ILE A 52 28.71 14.84 26.99
CA ILE A 52 27.85 14.40 28.08
C ILE A 52 28.60 14.52 29.40
N THR A 53 27.90 15.04 30.41
CA THR A 53 28.34 14.98 31.82
C THR A 53 27.36 14.09 32.57
N SER A 54 27.82 12.92 33.00
CA SER A 54 27.07 12.00 33.84
C SER A 54 27.36 12.28 35.30
N ARG A 55 26.33 12.55 36.10
CA ARG A 55 26.44 12.76 37.55
C ARG A 55 25.52 11.81 38.27
N TYR A 56 26.06 11.04 39.21
CA TYR A 56 25.25 10.14 40.02
C TYR A 56 25.89 9.86 41.37
N ASN A 57 25.06 9.44 42.31
CA ASN A 57 25.50 8.75 43.53
C ASN A 57 25.35 7.24 43.31
N GLU A 58 26.37 6.48 43.70
CA GLU A 58 26.36 5.01 43.60
C GLU A 58 26.47 4.39 44.99
N VAL A 59 25.72 3.31 45.21
CA VAL A 59 25.89 2.40 46.33
C VAL A 59 26.04 0.96 45.83
N ILE A 60 27.01 0.24 46.40
CA ILE A 60 27.20 -1.20 46.22
C ILE A 60 26.82 -1.87 47.53
N LEU A 61 25.89 -2.82 47.44
CA LEU A 61 25.34 -3.61 48.54
C LEU A 61 25.75 -5.07 48.34
N PRO A 62 26.87 -5.54 48.90
CA PRO A 62 27.26 -6.94 48.80
C PRO A 62 26.39 -7.79 49.73
N LEU A 63 25.68 -8.75 49.18
CA LEU A 63 24.78 -9.66 49.91
C LEU A 63 25.36 -11.07 49.84
N LYS A 64 25.50 -11.73 51.00
CA LYS A 64 25.99 -13.11 51.10
C LYS A 64 24.97 -14.02 51.75
N GLU A 65 24.71 -15.18 51.17
CA GLU A 65 23.85 -16.19 51.78
C GLU A 65 24.45 -16.73 53.09
N LYS A 66 23.59 -16.92 54.10
CA LYS A 66 24.00 -17.54 55.37
C LYS A 66 24.03 -19.08 55.33
N LYS A 67 23.41 -19.70 54.33
CA LYS A 67 23.21 -21.16 54.19
C LYS A 67 24.02 -21.77 53.03
N ALA A 68 23.88 -23.09 52.85
CA ALA A 68 24.81 -24.07 52.28
C ALA A 68 25.44 -23.83 50.87
N VAL A 69 25.07 -22.78 50.13
CA VAL A 69 25.78 -22.40 48.87
C VAL A 69 26.69 -21.19 49.08
N GLY A 70 26.38 -20.34 50.08
CA GLY A 70 27.24 -19.23 50.49
C GLY A 70 27.48 -18.17 49.41
N ARG A 71 26.60 -18.07 48.40
CA ARG A 71 26.78 -17.18 47.24
C ARG A 71 26.83 -15.74 47.70
N GLN A 72 27.76 -14.98 47.12
CA GLN A 72 27.79 -13.53 47.20
C GLN A 72 27.32 -12.93 45.88
N ILE A 73 26.34 -12.03 45.96
CA ILE A 73 25.84 -11.23 44.84
C ILE A 73 25.79 -9.79 45.32
N ASN A 74 26.28 -8.84 44.53
CA ASN A 74 26.19 -7.43 44.87
C ASN A 74 25.00 -6.81 44.15
N ILE A 75 24.24 -5.94 44.82
CA ILE A 75 23.31 -5.03 44.17
C ILE A 75 24.01 -3.67 44.04
N VAL A 76 24.13 -3.17 42.82
CA VAL A 76 24.67 -1.83 42.55
C VAL A 76 23.52 -0.93 42.16
N VAL A 77 23.40 0.22 42.82
CA VAL A 77 22.37 1.22 42.55
C VAL A 77 23.04 2.55 42.21
N ARG A 78 22.60 3.19 41.14
CA ARG A 78 22.96 4.54 40.74
C ARG A 78 21.73 5.44 40.75
N VAL A 79 21.87 6.64 41.31
CA VAL A 79 20.80 7.65 41.36
C VAL A 79 21.29 8.91 40.66
N PHE A 80 20.54 9.30 39.63
CA PHE A 80 20.73 10.47 38.77
C PHE A 80 19.63 11.50 39.08
N ASP A 81 19.77 12.71 38.53
CA ASP A 81 18.71 13.74 38.65
C ASP A 81 17.44 13.36 37.87
N ASP A 82 17.57 12.55 36.81
CA ASP A 82 16.51 12.15 35.89
C ASP A 82 16.07 10.68 36.02
N GLY A 83 16.53 9.98 37.06
CA GLY A 83 16.11 8.62 37.35
C GLY A 83 17.06 7.84 38.25
N LEU A 84 16.82 6.54 38.37
CA LEU A 84 17.72 5.61 39.03
C LEU A 84 17.91 4.37 38.18
N ALA A 85 18.96 3.63 38.48
CA ALA A 85 19.19 2.32 37.89
C ALA A 85 19.82 1.37 38.89
N PHE A 86 19.52 0.08 38.78
CA PHE A 86 20.21 -0.96 39.56
C PHE A 86 20.58 -2.16 38.71
N ARG A 87 21.57 -2.94 39.15
CA ARG A 87 21.95 -4.22 38.56
C ARG A 87 22.48 -5.19 39.60
N TYR A 88 22.49 -6.47 39.28
CA TYR A 88 23.20 -7.48 40.07
C TYR A 88 24.60 -7.69 39.49
N GLU A 89 25.60 -7.76 40.35
CA GLU A 89 26.96 -8.17 39.99
C GLU A 89 27.30 -9.49 40.67
N PHE A 90 27.81 -10.43 39.88
CA PHE A 90 28.23 -11.77 40.26
C PHE A 90 29.76 -11.78 40.33
N PRO A 91 30.37 -11.50 41.50
CA PRO A 91 31.82 -11.47 41.63
C PRO A 91 32.43 -12.86 41.53
N LYS A 92 33.69 -12.94 41.11
CA LYS A 92 34.49 -14.16 41.24
C LYS A 92 34.54 -14.58 42.71
N GLN A 93 34.24 -15.86 42.98
CA GLN A 93 34.20 -16.43 44.32
C GLN A 93 34.51 -17.93 44.30
N GLU A 94 34.80 -18.49 45.46
CA GLU A 94 35.04 -19.92 45.61
C GLU A 94 33.72 -20.70 45.45
N ASN A 95 33.80 -21.92 44.90
CA ASN A 95 32.68 -22.86 44.76
C ASN A 95 31.50 -22.39 43.90
N TRP A 96 31.61 -21.24 43.22
CA TRP A 96 30.62 -20.77 42.25
C TRP A 96 31.30 -19.99 41.12
N SER A 97 31.47 -20.64 39.97
CA SER A 97 32.20 -20.11 38.81
C SER A 97 31.32 -19.83 37.60
N ALA A 98 30.10 -20.36 37.58
CA ALA A 98 29.12 -20.18 36.51
C ALA A 98 27.70 -20.37 37.05
N TYR A 99 26.70 -19.90 36.32
CA TYR A 99 25.29 -20.12 36.66
C TYR A 99 24.42 -20.30 35.42
N ALA A 100 23.30 -21.01 35.61
CA ALA A 100 22.13 -20.94 34.74
C ALA A 100 20.98 -20.30 35.52
N LEU A 101 20.49 -19.15 35.04
CA LEU A 101 19.40 -18.41 35.65
C LEU A 101 18.08 -18.87 35.02
N THR A 102 17.11 -19.22 35.86
CA THR A 102 15.76 -19.63 35.44
C THR A 102 14.76 -18.50 35.55
N ALA A 103 14.95 -17.55 36.48
CA ALA A 103 14.16 -16.32 36.55
C ALA A 103 14.92 -15.17 37.22
N GLU A 104 14.62 -13.96 36.77
CA GLU A 104 14.87 -12.73 37.52
C GLU A 104 13.50 -12.15 37.92
N ASN A 105 13.26 -12.00 39.21
CA ASN A 105 11.97 -11.56 39.77
C ASN A 105 12.07 -10.11 40.31
N SER A 106 12.74 -9.22 39.58
CA SER A 106 12.78 -7.79 39.90
C SER A 106 11.38 -7.19 39.79
N SER A 107 10.78 -6.80 40.92
CA SER A 107 9.43 -6.21 40.94
C SER A 107 9.43 -4.68 40.96
N PHE A 108 8.32 -4.09 40.55
CA PHE A 108 8.08 -2.66 40.55
C PHE A 108 6.66 -2.39 41.08
N ASN A 109 6.54 -2.27 42.41
CA ASN A 109 5.27 -2.05 43.08
C ASN A 109 4.85 -0.58 42.97
N LEU A 110 4.29 -0.20 41.82
CA LEU A 110 3.83 1.16 41.55
C LEU A 110 2.67 1.56 42.48
N THR A 111 2.67 2.81 42.96
CA THR A 111 1.56 3.35 43.75
C THR A 111 0.37 3.75 42.88
N GLY A 112 -0.85 3.62 43.40
CA GLY A 112 -2.08 4.08 42.74
C GLY A 112 -2.40 3.35 41.42
N ASN A 113 -3.09 4.05 40.52
CA ASN A 113 -3.54 3.50 39.22
C ASN A 113 -3.10 4.41 38.07
N PRO A 114 -1.79 4.47 37.73
CA PRO A 114 -1.29 5.35 36.67
C PRO A 114 -1.81 4.92 35.29
N LYS A 115 -1.84 5.87 34.35
CA LYS A 115 -2.04 5.56 32.93
C LYS A 115 -0.77 4.92 32.39
N VAL A 116 -0.90 3.81 31.69
CA VAL A 116 0.21 3.05 31.12
C VAL A 116 0.23 3.19 29.61
N ARG A 117 1.44 3.39 29.06
CA ARG A 117 1.72 3.29 27.63
C ARG A 117 2.77 2.21 27.41
N THR A 118 2.36 1.14 26.74
CA THR A 118 3.21 -0.02 26.43
C THR A 118 2.78 -0.68 25.13
N LEU A 119 3.67 -1.44 24.52
CA LEU A 119 3.32 -2.46 23.53
C LEU A 119 2.96 -3.74 24.30
N LEU A 120 2.05 -4.54 23.73
CA LEU A 120 1.59 -5.82 24.27
C LEU A 120 1.79 -6.90 23.22
N PHE A 121 2.40 -8.03 23.59
CA PHE A 121 2.79 -9.08 22.64
C PHE A 121 2.12 -10.44 22.87
N ASN A 122 1.08 -10.52 23.70
CA ASN A 122 0.31 -11.72 23.98
C ASN A 122 1.20 -12.96 24.28
N LYS A 123 2.20 -12.77 25.14
CA LYS A 123 3.18 -13.81 25.54
C LYS A 123 4.11 -14.30 24.42
N ASP A 124 4.17 -13.62 23.29
CA ASP A 124 5.11 -13.94 22.20
C ASP A 124 6.47 -13.27 22.41
N TYR A 125 7.49 -14.11 22.57
CA TYR A 125 8.89 -13.69 22.71
C TYR A 125 9.60 -13.50 21.37
N ASN A 126 9.05 -14.05 20.27
CA ASN A 126 9.61 -13.98 18.93
C ASN A 126 8.88 -12.89 18.15
N ASN A 127 9.17 -11.63 18.49
CA ASN A 127 8.53 -10.47 17.88
C ASN A 127 9.58 -9.45 17.43
N ASN A 128 9.18 -8.58 16.53
CA ASN A 128 10.03 -7.52 15.95
C ASN A 128 10.04 -6.22 16.78
N HIS A 129 9.38 -6.20 17.95
CA HIS A 129 9.18 -5.02 18.79
C HIS A 129 8.37 -3.89 18.12
N GLU A 130 7.48 -4.23 17.20
CA GLU A 130 6.64 -3.27 16.48
C GLU A 130 5.16 -3.48 16.77
N ALA A 131 4.57 -2.55 17.52
CA ALA A 131 3.14 -2.49 17.70
C ALA A 131 2.69 -1.05 18.03
N LEU A 132 1.39 -0.81 17.93
CA LEU A 132 0.79 0.42 18.45
C LEU A 132 0.81 0.39 19.99
N TYR A 133 1.09 1.55 20.59
CA TYR A 133 1.00 1.71 22.04
C TYR A 133 -0.45 1.52 22.53
N SER A 134 -0.64 0.57 23.43
CA SER A 134 -1.83 0.50 24.28
C SER A 134 -1.83 1.67 25.26
N LYS A 135 -2.99 2.28 25.49
CA LYS A 135 -3.17 3.40 26.43
C LYS A 135 -4.29 3.08 27.41
N VAL A 136 -3.94 2.47 28.53
CA VAL A 136 -4.89 1.94 29.51
C VAL A 136 -4.50 2.35 30.93
N LEU A 137 -5.38 2.17 31.90
CA LEU A 137 -5.01 2.27 33.32
C LEU A 137 -4.28 1.00 33.79
N MET A 138 -3.47 1.11 34.84
CA MET A 138 -2.69 0.00 35.40
C MET A 138 -3.58 -1.19 35.81
N ASP A 139 -4.77 -0.94 36.36
CA ASP A 139 -5.74 -2.00 36.72
C ASP A 139 -6.35 -2.70 35.50
N GLN A 140 -6.46 -2.01 34.37
CA GLN A 140 -6.98 -2.53 33.09
C GLN A 140 -5.94 -3.30 32.26
N LEU A 141 -4.65 -3.24 32.62
CA LEU A 141 -3.64 -4.06 31.94
C LEU A 141 -3.94 -5.55 32.10
N PRO A 142 -3.80 -6.34 31.02
CA PRO A 142 -3.96 -7.78 31.07
C PRO A 142 -2.91 -8.43 31.97
N GLU A 143 -3.32 -9.46 32.71
CA GLU A 143 -2.43 -10.27 33.52
C GLU A 143 -1.58 -11.20 32.64
N ASN A 144 -0.31 -11.35 32.99
CA ASN A 144 0.68 -12.23 32.36
C ASN A 144 0.93 -11.96 30.87
N ASP A 145 0.59 -10.77 30.37
CA ASP A 145 0.98 -10.34 29.04
C ASP A 145 2.35 -9.64 29.06
N LEU A 146 3.12 -9.79 27.99
CA LEU A 146 4.43 -9.18 27.82
C LEU A 146 4.28 -7.72 27.44
N MET A 147 4.79 -6.85 28.31
CA MET A 147 4.87 -5.41 28.13
C MET A 147 6.28 -5.04 27.68
N ASP A 148 6.40 -4.45 26.49
CA ASP A 148 7.70 -4.05 25.96
C ASP A 148 8.29 -2.84 26.67
N LEU A 149 9.60 -2.67 26.53
CA LEU A 149 10.34 -1.55 27.08
C LEU A 149 10.69 -0.53 25.97
N PRO A 150 10.70 0.78 26.27
CA PRO A 150 10.32 1.39 27.53
C PRO A 150 8.79 1.37 27.75
N THR A 151 8.36 0.94 28.94
CA THR A 151 6.97 1.11 29.41
C THR A 151 6.87 2.42 30.17
N GLN A 152 5.92 3.29 29.80
CA GLN A 152 5.67 4.57 30.49
C GLN A 152 4.45 4.49 31.42
N PHE A 153 4.56 5.12 32.58
CA PHE A 153 3.51 5.33 33.56
C PHE A 153 3.31 6.83 33.80
N GLU A 154 2.07 7.31 33.69
CA GLU A 154 1.68 8.69 33.92
C GLU A 154 0.76 8.78 35.14
N TYR A 155 1.21 9.51 36.16
CA TYR A 155 0.48 9.76 37.38
C TYR A 155 -0.26 11.11 37.31
N PRO A 156 -1.33 11.29 38.11
CA PRO A 156 -1.91 12.61 38.35
C PRO A 156 -0.85 13.61 38.84
N GLY A 157 -0.95 14.85 38.36
CA GLY A 157 0.00 15.94 38.70
C GLY A 157 1.24 16.02 37.82
N GLN A 158 1.16 15.52 36.58
CA GLN A 158 2.25 15.56 35.58
C GLN A 158 3.53 14.82 35.99
N VAL A 159 3.43 13.78 36.82
CA VAL A 159 4.60 12.93 37.13
C VAL A 159 4.61 11.73 36.18
N TYR A 160 5.74 11.53 35.52
CA TYR A 160 5.97 10.46 34.56
C TYR A 160 7.08 9.56 35.06
N VAL A 161 6.88 8.25 34.92
CA VAL A 161 7.88 7.21 35.14
C VAL A 161 8.03 6.42 33.85
N ALA A 162 9.24 6.03 33.47
CA ALA A 162 9.46 5.04 32.41
C ALA A 162 10.41 3.96 32.92
N ILE A 163 10.04 2.70 32.74
CA ILE A 163 10.89 1.55 33.07
C ILE A 163 11.48 1.02 31.77
N THR A 164 12.79 0.83 31.76
CA THR A 164 13.56 0.27 30.64
C THR A 164 14.82 -0.44 31.15
N GLU A 165 15.73 -0.80 30.27
CA GLU A 165 17.04 -1.34 30.63
C GLU A 165 18.20 -0.69 29.85
N ALA A 166 19.40 -0.77 30.39
CA ALA A 166 20.63 -0.27 29.75
C ALA A 166 21.75 -1.31 29.83
N SER A 167 22.69 -1.27 28.87
CA SER A 167 23.83 -2.18 28.80
C SER A 167 23.43 -3.66 28.74
N LEU A 168 22.46 -3.98 27.86
CA LEU A 168 22.05 -5.35 27.59
C LEU A 168 23.13 -6.08 26.79
N ARG A 169 23.95 -6.86 27.47
CA ARG A 169 25.12 -7.58 26.93
C ARG A 169 25.24 -8.92 27.61
N ASN A 170 25.43 -10.00 26.85
CA ASN A 170 25.51 -11.38 27.35
C ASN A 170 24.48 -11.72 28.43
N TYR A 171 23.25 -11.30 28.20
CA TYR A 171 22.09 -11.50 29.06
C TYR A 171 20.82 -11.45 28.22
N SER A 172 19.70 -11.91 28.78
CA SER A 172 18.41 -11.91 28.10
C SER A 172 17.67 -10.58 28.27
N GLY A 173 17.04 -10.10 27.20
CA GLY A 173 16.21 -8.90 27.20
C GLY A 173 15.01 -9.03 28.12
N MET A 174 14.69 -7.92 28.79
CA MET A 174 13.59 -7.81 29.74
C MET A 174 12.31 -7.28 29.10
N TYR A 175 11.20 -7.92 29.43
CA TYR A 175 9.84 -7.39 29.38
C TYR A 175 9.36 -7.08 30.81
N LEU A 176 8.27 -6.33 30.94
CA LEU A 176 7.47 -6.33 32.17
C LEU A 176 6.27 -7.26 32.00
N ILE A 177 5.83 -7.87 33.10
CA ILE A 177 4.55 -8.55 33.18
C ILE A 177 3.81 -8.11 34.43
N LYS A 178 2.48 -8.06 34.34
CA LYS A 178 1.60 -7.87 35.49
C LYS A 178 1.20 -9.25 36.03
N THR A 179 1.48 -9.52 37.30
CA THR A 179 1.06 -10.72 38.01
C THR A 179 0.49 -10.32 39.37
N ASN A 180 -0.76 -10.70 39.64
CA ASN A 180 -1.46 -10.38 40.89
C ASN A 180 -1.47 -8.85 41.17
N GLY A 181 -1.71 -8.05 40.12
CA GLY A 181 -1.74 -6.58 40.22
C GLY A 181 -0.37 -5.90 40.38
N LYS A 182 0.75 -6.65 40.39
CA LYS A 182 2.11 -6.11 40.55
C LYS A 182 2.93 -6.32 39.28
N LEU A 183 3.81 -5.38 38.99
CA LEU A 183 4.74 -5.52 37.87
C LEU A 183 6.00 -6.26 38.29
N LYS A 184 6.49 -7.13 37.42
CA LYS A 184 7.79 -7.77 37.57
C LYS A 184 8.50 -7.92 36.23
N SER A 185 9.82 -8.05 36.27
CA SER A 185 10.62 -8.42 35.12
C SER A 185 10.24 -9.81 34.60
N GLN A 186 10.28 -9.95 33.28
CA GLN A 186 10.16 -11.23 32.59
C GLN A 186 11.24 -11.29 31.53
N LEU A 187 12.18 -12.21 31.68
CA LEU A 187 13.26 -12.40 30.71
C LEU A 187 12.80 -13.30 29.57
N THR A 188 13.43 -13.10 28.42
CA THR A 188 13.24 -13.96 27.23
C THR A 188 13.96 -15.30 27.45
N PRO A 189 13.29 -16.45 27.27
CA PRO A 189 13.93 -17.75 27.42
C PRO A 189 14.91 -18.06 26.29
N LEU A 190 15.92 -18.89 26.56
CA LEU A 190 16.79 -19.43 25.52
C LEU A 190 15.99 -20.34 24.56
N PRO A 191 16.20 -20.26 23.24
CA PRO A 191 15.42 -21.03 22.27
C PRO A 191 15.49 -22.55 22.48
N SER A 192 16.69 -23.06 22.80
CA SER A 192 16.94 -24.49 23.03
C SER A 192 16.61 -24.96 24.45
N GLN A 193 16.43 -24.04 25.41
CA GLN A 193 16.22 -24.35 26.84
C GLN A 193 15.22 -23.37 27.44
N LYS A 194 13.92 -23.65 27.26
CA LYS A 194 12.84 -22.72 27.60
C LYS A 194 12.76 -22.35 29.09
N ASP A 195 13.31 -23.18 29.98
CA ASP A 195 13.35 -22.91 31.42
C ASP A 195 14.59 -22.10 31.86
N VAL A 196 15.53 -21.81 30.95
CA VAL A 196 16.77 -21.08 31.23
C VAL A 196 16.76 -19.76 30.45
N MET A 197 16.96 -18.67 31.17
CA MET A 197 16.99 -17.32 30.60
C MET A 197 18.42 -16.90 30.23
N VAL A 198 19.38 -17.25 31.09
CA VAL A 198 20.77 -16.80 30.98
C VAL A 198 21.73 -17.88 31.45
N LYS A 199 22.84 -18.06 30.74
CA LYS A 199 24.01 -18.81 31.18
C LYS A 199 25.24 -17.91 31.20
N ALA A 200 25.97 -17.89 32.31
CA ALA A 200 27.14 -17.03 32.42
C ALA A 200 28.26 -17.65 33.24
N ILE A 201 29.48 -17.21 32.97
CA ILE A 201 30.70 -17.52 33.73
C ILE A 201 31.06 -16.27 34.55
N LEU A 202 31.44 -16.47 35.80
CA LEU A 202 31.81 -15.39 36.72
C LEU A 202 33.25 -14.89 36.46
N PRO A 203 33.51 -13.58 36.60
CA PRO A 203 32.58 -12.54 37.02
C PRO A 203 31.59 -12.13 35.90
N HIS A 204 30.37 -11.78 36.30
CA HIS A 204 29.31 -11.36 35.38
C HIS A 204 28.43 -10.28 36.02
N HIS A 205 27.54 -9.65 35.27
CA HIS A 205 26.50 -8.76 35.80
C HIS A 205 25.26 -8.73 34.91
N THR A 206 24.12 -8.40 35.49
CA THR A 206 22.90 -8.14 34.72
C THR A 206 23.02 -6.81 33.97
N PRO A 207 22.16 -6.57 32.96
CA PRO A 207 21.86 -5.23 32.48
C PRO A 207 21.36 -4.36 33.63
N TRP A 208 21.44 -3.04 33.45
CA TRP A 208 20.83 -2.09 34.36
C TRP A 208 19.32 -2.10 34.18
N ARG A 209 18.58 -2.17 35.28
CA ARG A 209 17.13 -1.94 35.33
C ARG A 209 16.95 -0.46 35.63
N VAL A 210 16.37 0.27 34.68
CA VAL A 210 16.35 1.73 34.68
C VAL A 210 14.94 2.22 34.95
N VAL A 211 14.80 3.12 35.90
CA VAL A 211 13.57 3.84 36.22
C VAL A 211 13.83 5.32 35.98
N MET A 212 13.36 5.84 34.85
CA MET A 212 13.40 7.26 34.52
C MET A 212 12.22 7.97 35.19
N ILE A 213 12.45 9.14 35.77
CA ILE A 213 11.41 9.88 36.50
C ILE A 213 11.51 11.35 36.14
N SER A 214 10.38 11.98 35.79
CA SER A 214 10.32 13.41 35.52
C SER A 214 8.93 13.97 35.75
N ASP A 215 8.83 15.28 35.92
CA ASP A 215 7.57 16.04 35.90
C ASP A 215 7.19 16.54 34.49
N ARG A 216 7.94 16.12 33.46
CA ARG A 216 7.68 16.46 32.06
C ARG A 216 8.10 15.31 31.15
N ALA A 217 7.15 14.76 30.39
CA ALA A 217 7.41 13.63 29.48
C ALA A 217 8.55 13.90 28.48
N GLY A 218 8.66 15.13 27.96
CA GLY A 218 9.72 15.52 27.03
C GLY A 218 11.14 15.44 27.61
N SER A 219 11.30 15.36 28.93
CA SER A 219 12.62 15.18 29.56
C SER A 219 13.21 13.79 29.31
N PHE A 220 12.38 12.77 29.06
CA PHE A 220 12.88 11.43 28.70
C PHE A 220 13.62 11.43 27.37
N LEU A 221 13.18 12.26 26.41
CA LEU A 221 13.86 12.43 25.12
C LEU A 221 15.25 13.07 25.28
N ALA A 222 15.41 13.98 26.26
CA ALA A 222 16.66 14.68 26.52
C ALA A 222 17.65 13.88 27.39
N SER A 223 17.15 12.91 28.18
CA SER A 223 17.97 12.13 29.13
C SER A 223 19.04 11.29 28.44
N ASN A 224 20.27 11.29 28.98
CA ASN A 224 21.36 10.42 28.55
C ASN A 224 21.60 9.26 29.52
N ILE A 225 20.62 8.91 30.37
CA ILE A 225 20.79 7.88 31.40
C ILE A 225 21.21 6.53 30.82
N LEU A 226 20.70 6.14 29.64
CA LEU A 226 21.08 4.87 29.01
C LEU A 226 22.57 4.84 28.64
N THR A 227 23.06 5.85 27.92
CA THR A 227 24.50 5.90 27.57
C THR A 227 25.36 6.08 28.82
N ASN A 228 24.90 6.84 29.82
CA ASN A 228 25.61 6.98 31.11
C ASN A 228 25.83 5.64 31.84
N LEU A 229 25.00 4.64 31.56
CA LEU A 229 25.05 3.31 32.18
C LEU A 229 25.81 2.26 31.35
N ASN A 230 26.24 2.60 30.14
CA ASN A 230 27.05 1.73 29.28
C ASN A 230 28.56 1.97 29.47
N GLU A 231 29.36 0.96 29.13
CA GLU A 231 30.82 1.11 29.14
C GLU A 231 31.31 2.16 28.12
N PRO A 232 32.52 2.72 28.30
CA PRO A 232 33.19 3.48 27.25
C PRO A 232 33.33 2.70 25.93
N SER A 233 33.56 3.43 24.85
CA SER A 233 33.69 2.81 23.53
C SER A 233 34.82 1.78 23.46
N LYS A 234 34.53 0.64 22.83
CA LYS A 234 35.52 -0.36 22.42
C LYS A 234 36.21 -0.01 21.09
N ILE A 235 35.68 0.98 20.35
CA ILE A 235 36.23 1.43 19.07
C ILE A 235 37.09 2.66 19.35
N THR A 236 38.40 2.53 19.15
CA THR A 236 39.36 3.59 19.45
C THR A 236 39.44 4.64 18.36
N ASP A 237 39.50 4.22 17.09
CA ASP A 237 39.40 5.12 15.94
C ASP A 237 37.95 5.22 15.46
N VAL A 238 37.34 6.38 15.70
CA VAL A 238 35.97 6.71 15.29
C VAL A 238 35.93 7.64 14.08
N SER A 239 37.07 7.96 13.46
CA SER A 239 37.17 8.95 12.39
C SER A 239 36.44 8.54 11.11
N TRP A 240 36.28 7.23 10.88
CA TRP A 240 35.56 6.63 9.77
C TRP A 240 34.03 6.66 9.93
N LEU A 241 33.52 6.87 11.14
CA LEU A 241 32.08 6.97 11.40
C LEU A 241 31.53 8.29 10.86
N LYS A 242 30.77 8.22 9.78
CA LYS A 242 30.14 9.40 9.13
C LYS A 242 28.61 9.27 9.17
N PRO A 243 27.90 9.91 10.10
CA PRO A 243 26.43 9.88 10.08
C PRO A 243 25.91 10.61 8.82
N GLY A 244 24.76 10.19 8.30
CA GLY A 244 24.17 10.78 7.11
C GLY A 244 22.78 10.23 6.80
N LYS A 245 22.16 10.76 5.77
CA LYS A 245 20.86 10.31 5.24
C LYS A 245 21.10 9.25 4.17
N THR A 246 20.14 8.35 3.99
CA THR A 246 20.16 7.35 2.91
C THR A 246 18.91 7.42 2.06
N SER A 247 19.02 7.09 0.77
CA SER A 247 17.84 6.70 -0.02
C SER A 247 17.42 5.28 0.33
N PHE A 248 16.13 5.04 0.52
CA PHE A 248 15.57 3.71 0.80
C PHE A 248 14.40 3.41 -0.13
N HIS A 249 14.69 2.83 -1.30
CA HIS A 249 13.72 2.64 -2.36
C HIS A 249 12.75 1.47 -2.12
N TRP A 250 13.06 0.56 -1.18
CA TRP A 250 12.11 -0.46 -0.71
C TRP A 250 10.78 0.14 -0.24
N TRP A 251 10.85 1.32 0.39
CA TRP A 251 9.67 1.97 0.93
C TRP A 251 8.77 2.54 -0.18
N ASN A 252 9.36 3.14 -1.21
CA ASN A 252 8.60 3.79 -2.29
C ASN A 252 8.14 2.82 -3.39
N GLY A 253 8.50 1.53 -3.32
CA GLY A 253 8.18 0.52 -4.31
C GLY A 253 9.07 0.57 -5.56
N ASP A 254 10.35 0.92 -5.39
CA ASP A 254 11.35 0.93 -6.47
C ASP A 254 10.99 1.85 -7.65
N VAL A 255 10.31 2.96 -7.35
CA VAL A 255 9.71 3.86 -8.35
C VAL A 255 10.79 4.66 -9.09
N ILE A 256 10.82 4.49 -10.42
CA ILE A 256 11.75 5.14 -11.38
C ILE A 256 10.99 5.73 -12.60
N PRO A 257 10.12 6.73 -12.39
CA PRO A 257 9.06 7.10 -13.33
C PRO A 257 9.54 7.78 -14.63
N ASP A 258 10.77 8.30 -14.63
CA ASP A 258 11.43 9.02 -15.72
C ASP A 258 12.54 8.19 -16.38
N SER A 259 12.49 6.87 -16.25
CA SER A 259 13.44 5.93 -16.84
C SER A 259 12.85 5.14 -18.02
N THR A 260 13.72 4.62 -18.89
CA THR A 260 13.33 3.75 -20.03
C THR A 260 13.57 2.27 -19.74
N PHE A 261 13.95 1.92 -18.51
CA PHE A 261 14.26 0.55 -18.08
C PHE A 261 13.37 0.15 -16.89
N ALA A 262 13.17 -1.15 -16.68
CA ALA A 262 12.37 -1.64 -15.56
C ALA A 262 13.19 -1.67 -14.25
N PRO A 263 12.58 -1.35 -13.09
CA PRO A 263 13.28 -1.45 -11.82
C PRO A 263 13.64 -2.91 -11.51
N GLY A 264 14.74 -3.11 -10.79
CA GLY A 264 15.20 -4.44 -10.42
C GLY A 264 16.49 -4.44 -9.62
N VAL A 265 16.95 -5.65 -9.25
CA VAL A 265 18.28 -5.87 -8.66
C VAL A 265 19.35 -5.78 -9.76
N ASN A 266 19.64 -4.56 -10.23
CA ASN A 266 20.56 -4.29 -11.33
C ASN A 266 21.35 -2.99 -11.16
N PHE A 267 22.35 -2.76 -12.00
CA PHE A 267 23.18 -1.56 -11.92
C PHE A 267 22.38 -0.29 -12.21
N GLU A 268 21.48 -0.32 -13.19
CA GLU A 268 20.73 0.84 -13.69
C GLU A 268 19.83 1.45 -12.61
N THR A 269 19.14 0.62 -11.83
CA THR A 269 18.28 1.05 -10.72
C THR A 269 19.12 1.70 -9.61
N ASN A 270 20.22 1.06 -9.21
CA ASN A 270 21.12 1.62 -8.19
C ASN A 270 21.77 2.93 -8.68
N LYS A 271 22.20 2.98 -9.95
CA LYS A 271 22.74 4.20 -10.57
C LYS A 271 21.75 5.35 -10.52
N TYR A 272 20.47 5.10 -10.83
CA TYR A 272 19.41 6.11 -10.78
C TYR A 272 19.29 6.72 -9.37
N TYR A 273 19.24 5.89 -8.32
CA TYR A 273 19.15 6.37 -6.95
C TYR A 273 20.45 7.00 -6.44
N ILE A 274 21.62 6.54 -6.88
CA ILE A 274 22.91 7.20 -6.60
C ILE A 274 22.92 8.61 -7.20
N ASP A 275 22.48 8.78 -8.45
CA ASP A 275 22.38 10.10 -9.09
C ASP A 275 21.37 11.00 -8.34
N PHE A 276 20.26 10.44 -7.87
CA PHE A 276 19.33 11.12 -6.97
C PHE A 276 19.98 11.53 -5.64
N CYS A 277 20.81 10.69 -5.03
CA CYS A 277 21.50 11.02 -3.79
C CYS A 277 22.50 12.15 -4.02
N ALA A 278 23.33 12.04 -5.06
CA ALA A 278 24.35 13.02 -5.40
C ALA A 278 23.75 14.41 -5.68
N ARG A 279 22.68 14.49 -6.47
CA ARG A 279 22.04 15.78 -6.80
C ARG A 279 21.34 16.45 -5.61
N ASN A 280 21.00 15.67 -4.57
CA ASN A 280 20.28 16.14 -3.39
C ASN A 280 21.14 16.17 -2.11
N GLN A 281 22.45 15.93 -2.22
CA GLN A 281 23.37 15.91 -1.07
C GLN A 281 22.92 14.91 0.02
N ILE A 282 22.57 13.70 -0.42
CA ILE A 282 22.29 12.56 0.44
C ILE A 282 23.54 11.68 0.47
N GLU A 283 24.03 11.38 1.66
CA GLU A 283 25.33 10.79 1.89
C GLU A 283 25.40 9.31 1.47
N TYR A 284 24.27 8.59 1.61
CA TYR A 284 24.20 7.15 1.38
C TYR A 284 23.13 6.73 0.37
N HIS A 285 23.38 5.61 -0.31
CA HIS A 285 22.38 4.85 -1.04
C HIS A 285 22.33 3.41 -0.51
N SER A 286 21.12 2.91 -0.20
CA SER A 286 20.89 1.53 0.21
C SER A 286 20.72 0.63 -1.01
N VAL A 287 21.62 -0.35 -1.17
CA VAL A 287 21.43 -1.46 -2.12
C VAL A 287 20.62 -2.55 -1.42
N ILE A 288 19.48 -2.89 -2.00
CA ILE A 288 18.49 -3.80 -1.41
C ILE A 288 17.99 -4.81 -2.45
N GLY A 289 17.08 -5.69 -2.03
CA GLY A 289 16.33 -6.57 -2.91
C GLY A 289 15.26 -5.86 -3.76
N TYR A 290 14.66 -6.60 -4.69
CA TYR A 290 13.52 -6.16 -5.50
C TYR A 290 12.48 -7.28 -5.58
N GLY A 291 11.19 -6.93 -5.45
CA GLY A 291 10.08 -7.85 -5.67
C GLY A 291 10.09 -9.12 -4.80
N GLY A 292 10.63 -9.07 -3.58
CA GLY A 292 10.74 -10.24 -2.70
C GLY A 292 12.07 -11.01 -2.80
N PHE A 293 12.94 -10.65 -3.75
CA PHE A 293 14.26 -11.28 -3.93
C PHE A 293 15.38 -10.43 -3.33
N ALA A 294 16.30 -11.07 -2.61
CA ALA A 294 17.51 -10.42 -2.10
C ALA A 294 18.49 -10.04 -3.22
N TRP A 295 19.44 -9.15 -2.91
CA TRP A 295 20.49 -8.76 -3.87
C TRP A 295 21.63 -9.78 -4.01
N TYR A 296 21.67 -10.74 -3.10
CA TYR A 296 22.63 -11.84 -3.05
C TYR A 296 21.95 -13.17 -3.45
N PRO A 297 22.71 -14.19 -3.90
CA PRO A 297 22.18 -15.53 -4.15
C PRO A 297 21.47 -16.10 -2.92
N ASN A 298 20.20 -16.48 -3.10
CA ASN A 298 19.35 -17.11 -2.12
C ASN A 298 18.56 -18.23 -2.83
N ASP A 299 18.57 -19.43 -2.26
CA ASP A 299 17.90 -20.63 -2.77
C ASP A 299 16.42 -20.73 -2.36
N TRP A 300 15.91 -19.76 -1.60
CA TRP A 300 14.51 -19.65 -1.20
C TRP A 300 13.79 -18.48 -1.89
N PRO A 301 12.47 -18.57 -2.18
CA PRO A 301 11.74 -17.51 -2.89
C PRO A 301 11.53 -16.22 -2.09
N SER A 302 11.84 -16.20 -0.79
CA SER A 302 11.63 -15.04 0.09
C SER A 302 12.94 -14.53 0.67
N TYR A 303 13.16 -13.21 0.66
CA TYR A 303 14.28 -12.58 1.36
C TYR A 303 14.13 -12.62 2.90
N ALA A 304 12.91 -12.78 3.43
CA ALA A 304 12.65 -12.83 4.87
C ALA A 304 13.07 -14.17 5.49
N GLU A 305 13.13 -15.22 4.68
CA GLU A 305 13.54 -16.57 5.08
C GLU A 305 14.64 -17.06 4.12
N PRO A 306 15.91 -16.67 4.35
CA PRO A 306 17.00 -17.13 3.50
C PRO A 306 17.15 -18.66 3.61
N GLY A 307 17.35 -19.32 2.47
CA GLY A 307 17.61 -20.75 2.40
C GLY A 307 19.03 -21.10 2.81
N THR A 308 19.34 -22.40 2.90
CA THR A 308 20.63 -22.89 3.42
C THR A 308 21.80 -22.58 2.51
N TYR A 309 21.57 -22.20 1.25
CA TYR A 309 22.60 -21.87 0.27
C TYR A 309 22.68 -20.36 -0.03
N SER A 310 22.31 -19.52 0.94
CA SER A 310 22.46 -18.07 0.85
C SER A 310 23.93 -17.62 0.95
N ASP A 311 24.40 -16.82 0.01
CA ASP A 311 25.81 -16.36 -0.04
C ASP A 311 25.89 -14.84 -0.18
N VAL A 312 26.03 -14.13 0.94
CA VAL A 312 26.10 -12.66 0.94
C VAL A 312 27.44 -12.14 0.42
N THR A 313 28.44 -13.00 0.20
CA THR A 313 29.74 -12.63 -0.38
C THR A 313 29.67 -12.48 -1.91
N LYS A 314 28.53 -12.83 -2.51
CA LYS A 314 28.27 -12.75 -3.95
C LYS A 314 27.03 -11.92 -4.24
N THR A 315 26.94 -11.46 -5.49
CA THR A 315 25.74 -10.81 -6.03
C THR A 315 24.96 -11.77 -6.92
N VAL A 316 23.66 -11.52 -7.09
CA VAL A 316 22.90 -12.14 -8.18
C VAL A 316 23.48 -11.73 -9.55
N ALA A 317 23.27 -12.54 -10.58
CA ALA A 317 23.90 -12.35 -11.90
C ALA A 317 23.59 -10.99 -12.56
N SER A 318 22.46 -10.37 -12.25
CA SER A 318 22.05 -9.08 -12.78
C SER A 318 22.72 -7.87 -12.10
N LEU A 319 23.50 -8.09 -11.04
CA LEU A 319 24.07 -7.04 -10.20
C LEU A 319 25.59 -7.19 -10.10
N ASN A 320 26.33 -6.08 -10.20
CA ASN A 320 27.76 -6.03 -9.92
C ASN A 320 28.02 -5.01 -8.80
N MET A 321 28.29 -5.50 -7.58
CA MET A 321 28.47 -4.64 -6.41
C MET A 321 29.70 -3.74 -6.51
N GLN A 322 30.81 -4.24 -7.10
CA GLN A 322 32.01 -3.43 -7.29
C GLN A 322 31.71 -2.23 -8.19
N GLN A 323 31.03 -2.47 -9.32
CA GLN A 323 30.64 -1.42 -10.24
C GLN A 323 29.74 -0.36 -9.58
N ILE A 324 28.80 -0.79 -8.73
CA ILE A 324 27.92 0.12 -7.97
C ILE A 324 28.73 0.97 -6.99
N CYS A 325 29.61 0.35 -6.20
CA CYS A 325 30.44 1.07 -5.23
C CYS A 325 31.40 2.05 -5.91
N ASP A 326 32.03 1.66 -7.03
CA ASP A 326 32.91 2.52 -7.81
C ASP A 326 32.15 3.74 -8.39
N TYR A 327 30.94 3.51 -8.92
CA TYR A 327 30.10 4.60 -9.43
C TYR A 327 29.65 5.53 -8.30
N ALA A 328 29.18 4.99 -7.17
CA ALA A 328 28.77 5.78 -6.00
C ALA A 328 29.93 6.65 -5.48
N LYS A 329 31.13 6.06 -5.37
CA LYS A 329 32.35 6.79 -5.01
C LYS A 329 32.65 7.94 -5.96
N SER A 330 32.49 7.74 -7.28
CA SER A 330 32.68 8.80 -8.29
C SER A 330 31.68 9.96 -8.14
N LYS A 331 30.55 9.72 -7.47
CA LYS A 331 29.49 10.71 -7.19
C LYS A 331 29.53 11.28 -5.77
N GLY A 332 30.49 10.86 -4.95
CA GLY A 332 30.56 11.25 -3.54
C GLY A 332 29.44 10.65 -2.67
N VAL A 333 28.85 9.53 -3.09
CA VAL A 333 27.82 8.78 -2.37
C VAL A 333 28.42 7.49 -1.83
N ALA A 334 28.13 7.14 -0.58
CA ALA A 334 28.54 5.88 0.02
C ALA A 334 27.45 4.81 -0.09
N ILE A 335 27.86 3.54 -0.12
CA ILE A 335 26.93 2.40 -0.19
C ILE A 335 26.77 1.75 1.17
N HIS A 336 25.53 1.43 1.51
CA HIS A 336 25.22 0.43 2.53
C HIS A 336 24.22 -0.58 1.97
N VAL A 337 24.15 -1.77 2.56
CA VAL A 337 23.35 -2.90 2.05
C VAL A 337 22.31 -3.35 3.07
N TRP A 338 21.15 -3.82 2.62
CA TRP A 338 20.20 -4.57 3.46
C TRP A 338 20.56 -6.06 3.46
N ILE A 339 20.52 -6.74 4.60
CA ILE A 339 20.83 -8.18 4.71
C ILE A 339 20.01 -8.84 5.82
N ASN A 340 19.47 -10.03 5.56
CA ASN A 340 18.88 -10.88 6.59
C ASN A 340 19.96 -11.48 7.50
N TRP A 341 19.81 -11.40 8.83
CA TRP A 341 20.84 -11.86 9.77
C TRP A 341 21.18 -13.35 9.60
N LYS A 342 20.21 -14.22 9.24
CA LYS A 342 20.44 -15.66 9.06
C LYS A 342 21.36 -15.97 7.88
N ALA A 343 21.32 -15.15 6.82
CA ALA A 343 22.22 -15.26 5.69
C ALA A 343 23.62 -14.70 6.02
N LEU A 344 23.68 -13.67 6.86
CA LEU A 344 24.92 -13.01 7.24
C LEU A 344 25.75 -13.81 8.25
N TYR A 345 25.14 -14.18 9.38
CA TYR A 345 25.84 -14.64 10.58
C TYR A 345 26.73 -15.87 10.37
N PRO A 346 26.33 -16.91 9.60
CA PRO A 346 27.19 -18.08 9.34
C PRO A 346 28.50 -17.76 8.60
N GLN A 347 28.60 -16.61 7.95
CA GLN A 347 29.74 -16.22 7.09
C GLN A 347 30.27 -14.81 7.40
N LEU A 348 30.09 -14.36 8.65
CA LEU A 348 30.31 -12.97 9.10
C LEU A 348 31.66 -12.37 8.66
N GLU A 349 32.77 -13.07 8.94
CA GLU A 349 34.13 -12.61 8.61
C GLU A 349 34.37 -12.50 7.09
N ALA A 350 33.95 -13.53 6.35
CA ALA A 350 34.10 -13.56 4.89
C ALA A 350 33.25 -12.48 4.22
N ALA A 351 32.02 -12.26 4.72
CA ALA A 351 31.13 -11.21 4.27
C ALA A 351 31.75 -9.83 4.49
N PHE A 352 32.22 -9.53 5.71
CA PHE A 352 32.74 -8.20 6.03
C PHE A 352 34.04 -7.88 5.30
N THR A 353 34.94 -8.86 5.15
CA THR A 353 36.12 -8.75 4.28
C THR A 353 35.73 -8.41 2.84
N GLN A 354 34.70 -9.08 2.31
CA GLN A 354 34.23 -8.84 0.94
C GLN A 354 33.53 -7.48 0.80
N PHE A 355 32.81 -7.03 1.82
CA PHE A 355 32.14 -5.72 1.84
C PHE A 355 33.15 -4.58 1.88
N GLU A 356 34.19 -4.71 2.70
CA GLU A 356 35.32 -3.76 2.74
C GLU A 356 36.02 -3.70 1.38
N LYS A 357 36.25 -4.85 0.73
CA LYS A 357 36.83 -4.93 -0.62
C LYS A 357 35.98 -4.23 -1.67
N TRP A 358 34.65 -4.40 -1.65
CA TRP A 358 33.75 -3.67 -2.54
C TRP A 358 33.74 -2.17 -2.26
N GLY A 359 33.98 -1.76 -1.00
CA GLY A 359 33.94 -0.37 -0.57
C GLY A 359 32.63 0.02 0.11
N ILE A 360 31.83 -0.96 0.55
CA ILE A 360 30.62 -0.76 1.36
C ILE A 360 31.01 -0.11 2.69
N LYS A 361 30.15 0.78 3.21
CA LYS A 361 30.37 1.55 4.44
C LYS A 361 29.51 1.12 5.61
N GLY A 362 28.48 0.32 5.37
CA GLY A 362 27.67 -0.24 6.43
C GLY A 362 26.57 -1.15 5.91
N MET A 363 25.67 -1.54 6.80
CA MET A 363 24.53 -2.38 6.45
C MET A 363 23.36 -2.20 7.40
N MET A 364 22.18 -2.59 6.91
CA MET A 364 20.97 -2.83 7.66
C MET A 364 20.83 -4.34 7.85
N VAL A 365 20.91 -4.81 9.09
CA VAL A 365 20.75 -6.23 9.45
C VAL A 365 19.35 -6.42 10.00
N ASP A 366 18.58 -7.30 9.37
CA ASP A 366 17.12 -7.38 9.55
C ASP A 366 16.65 -8.79 9.99
N PHE A 367 15.40 -8.88 10.45
CA PHE A 367 14.67 -10.08 10.89
C PHE A 367 15.23 -10.77 12.13
N LEU A 368 15.83 -10.02 13.07
CA LEU A 368 16.42 -10.62 14.27
C LEU A 368 15.33 -11.22 15.19
N ASP A 369 14.22 -10.50 15.35
CA ASP A 369 12.93 -10.88 15.95
C ASP A 369 13.01 -11.64 17.29
N ARG A 370 14.09 -11.39 18.02
CA ARG A 370 14.47 -12.11 19.25
C ARG A 370 15.23 -11.18 20.18
N SER A 371 15.01 -11.36 21.47
CA SER A 371 15.73 -10.66 22.55
C SER A 371 16.34 -11.60 23.59
N ASP A 372 16.43 -12.91 23.31
CA ASP A 372 17.11 -13.86 24.20
C ASP A 372 18.64 -13.66 24.21
N GLN A 373 19.31 -14.27 25.19
CA GLN A 373 20.76 -14.09 25.39
C GLN A 373 21.58 -14.44 24.13
N GLU A 374 21.19 -15.45 23.36
CA GLU A 374 21.90 -15.84 22.14
C GLU A 374 21.79 -14.73 21.09
N MET A 375 20.61 -14.16 20.87
CA MET A 375 20.43 -13.06 19.93
C MET A 375 21.14 -11.77 20.36
N VAL A 376 21.13 -11.47 21.67
CA VAL A 376 21.91 -10.34 22.22
C VAL A 376 23.40 -10.51 21.93
N ASN A 377 23.94 -11.73 22.08
CA ASN A 377 25.34 -12.02 21.75
C ASN A 377 25.63 -11.92 20.26
N ILE A 378 24.72 -12.42 19.41
CA ILE A 378 24.81 -12.30 17.94
C ILE A 378 24.91 -10.82 17.52
N GLN A 379 24.02 -9.97 18.04
CA GLN A 379 24.05 -8.53 17.72
C GLN A 379 25.35 -7.86 18.16
N GLU A 380 25.86 -8.19 19.35
CA GLU A 380 27.13 -7.63 19.83
C GLU A 380 28.32 -8.11 18.98
N GLU A 381 28.36 -9.39 18.59
CA GLU A 381 29.41 -9.92 17.72
C GLU A 381 29.37 -9.28 16.33
N ILE A 382 28.17 -9.07 15.75
CA ILE A 382 28.00 -8.33 14.50
C ILE A 382 28.61 -6.93 14.61
N LEU A 383 28.32 -6.20 15.70
CA LEU A 383 28.89 -4.86 15.92
C LEU A 383 30.42 -4.88 16.05
N GLU A 384 30.95 -5.81 16.83
CA GLU A 384 32.40 -5.94 17.05
C GLU A 384 33.14 -6.26 15.74
N ARG A 385 32.66 -7.26 14.99
CA ARG A 385 33.27 -7.64 13.70
C ARG A 385 33.10 -6.56 12.64
N ALA A 386 31.94 -5.89 12.60
CA ALA A 386 31.72 -4.80 11.64
C ALA A 386 32.66 -3.62 11.91
N ALA A 387 32.92 -3.30 13.18
CA ALA A 387 33.87 -2.27 13.56
C ALA A 387 35.30 -2.57 13.07
N ALA A 388 35.72 -3.84 13.12
CA ALA A 388 37.04 -4.27 12.62
C ALA A 388 37.22 -4.05 11.10
N HIS A 389 36.12 -3.98 10.34
CA HIS A 389 36.09 -3.70 8.90
C HIS A 389 35.58 -2.30 8.54
N HIS A 390 35.48 -1.39 9.53
CA HIS A 390 34.99 -0.03 9.32
C HIS A 390 33.57 0.04 8.71
N LEU A 391 32.69 -0.84 9.17
CA LEU A 391 31.28 -0.92 8.76
C LEU A 391 30.36 -0.47 9.90
N PHE A 392 29.44 0.45 9.60
CA PHE A 392 28.35 0.78 10.51
C PHE A 392 27.19 -0.22 10.38
N ILE A 393 26.41 -0.38 11.44
CA ILE A 393 25.25 -1.26 11.51
C ILE A 393 23.99 -0.47 11.83
N GLN A 394 22.90 -0.84 11.18
CA GLN A 394 21.53 -0.50 11.54
C GLN A 394 20.78 -1.80 11.80
N PHE A 395 20.15 -1.97 12.96
CA PHE A 395 19.38 -3.18 13.26
C PHE A 395 17.89 -2.98 12.96
N HIS A 396 17.30 -3.87 12.17
CA HIS A 396 15.86 -3.95 11.89
C HIS A 396 15.29 -5.24 12.46
N GLY A 397 13.98 -5.29 12.72
CA GLY A 397 13.37 -6.39 13.47
C GLY A 397 14.10 -6.66 14.80
N ALA A 398 14.38 -5.61 15.57
CA ALA A 398 15.28 -5.65 16.72
C ALA A 398 14.65 -5.04 17.97
N PHE A 399 15.10 -5.48 19.15
CA PHE A 399 14.62 -4.96 20.43
C PHE A 399 15.02 -3.49 20.67
N LYS A 400 14.32 -2.83 21.60
CA LYS A 400 14.55 -1.45 22.04
C LYS A 400 16.02 -1.05 22.30
N PRO A 401 16.42 0.22 22.11
CA PRO A 401 17.77 0.68 22.41
C PRO A 401 18.13 0.56 23.89
N THR A 402 19.36 0.13 24.19
CA THR A 402 19.87 -0.02 25.57
C THR A 402 21.10 0.86 25.85
N GLY A 403 21.38 1.82 24.98
CA GLY A 403 22.53 2.74 25.05
C GLY A 403 23.86 2.17 24.56
N LEU A 404 23.82 0.98 23.91
CA LEU A 404 24.98 0.25 23.44
C LEU A 404 25.81 1.03 22.40
N ASN A 405 25.21 2.02 21.73
CA ASN A 405 25.89 2.97 20.85
C ASN A 405 27.01 3.78 21.54
N ARG A 406 27.10 3.82 22.88
CA ARG A 406 28.28 4.33 23.59
C ARG A 406 29.46 3.36 23.48
N THR A 407 29.21 2.07 23.73
CA THR A 407 30.22 1.00 23.68
C THR A 407 30.63 0.70 22.23
N TYR A 408 29.66 0.64 21.31
CA TYR A 408 29.83 0.39 19.89
C TYR A 408 29.24 1.54 19.05
N PRO A 409 29.98 2.64 18.84
CA PRO A 409 29.50 3.79 18.10
C PRO A 409 29.25 3.54 16.61
N ASN A 410 29.61 2.35 16.09
CA ASN A 410 29.20 1.90 14.76
C ASN A 410 27.76 1.37 14.71
N GLU A 411 27.05 1.21 15.84
CA GLU A 411 25.60 1.09 15.87
C GLU A 411 24.97 2.47 15.62
N PHE A 412 24.56 2.75 14.38
CA PHE A 412 24.00 4.06 14.04
C PHE A 412 22.57 4.23 14.54
N THR A 413 21.73 3.21 14.34
CA THR A 413 20.34 3.22 14.77
C THR A 413 19.79 1.80 14.81
N ARG A 414 18.58 1.66 15.36
CA ARG A 414 17.75 0.46 15.24
C ARG A 414 16.29 0.83 15.01
N GLU A 415 15.53 -0.10 14.46
CA GLU A 415 14.08 0.01 14.23
C GLU A 415 13.31 -0.19 15.54
N GLY A 416 12.87 -1.42 15.85
CA GLY A 416 12.17 -1.76 17.09
C GLY A 416 11.00 -0.81 17.40
N THR A 417 10.31 -0.35 16.35
CA THR A 417 9.26 0.65 16.46
C THR A 417 8.33 0.59 15.24
N PHE A 418 7.04 0.73 15.47
CA PHE A 418 6.01 0.70 14.44
C PHE A 418 6.11 1.95 13.54
N ASN A 419 6.84 1.83 12.41
CA ASN A 419 7.32 2.98 11.65
C ASN A 419 6.52 3.24 10.35
N TYR A 420 7.04 4.14 9.52
CA TYR A 420 6.39 4.59 8.28
C TYR A 420 6.26 3.50 7.21
N GLU A 421 6.95 2.35 7.32
CA GLU A 421 6.74 1.17 6.48
C GLU A 421 5.33 0.60 6.57
N GLN A 422 4.68 0.81 7.72
CA GLN A 422 3.28 0.49 7.96
C GLN A 422 2.38 1.57 7.32
N ASN A 423 2.93 2.48 6.50
CA ASN A 423 2.23 3.54 5.78
C ASN A 423 2.56 3.52 4.27
N LYS A 424 2.60 2.34 3.66
CA LYS A 424 2.81 2.15 2.21
C LYS A 424 1.54 2.32 1.36
N TRP A 425 0.41 2.60 1.99
CA TRP A 425 -0.91 2.63 1.34
C TRP A 425 -1.23 4.02 0.79
N PHE A 426 -1.61 4.11 -0.50
CA PHE A 426 -2.33 5.24 -1.10
C PHE A 426 -3.32 4.65 -2.10
N ARG A 427 -4.62 4.80 -1.82
CA ARG A 427 -5.70 4.30 -2.65
C ARG A 427 -6.76 5.40 -2.80
N PRO A 428 -6.56 6.33 -3.76
CA PRO A 428 -7.52 7.39 -3.99
C PRO A 428 -8.87 6.78 -4.37
N SER A 429 -9.87 7.00 -3.53
CA SER A 429 -11.22 6.46 -3.67
C SER A 429 -12.16 7.45 -4.36
N ASP A 430 -11.89 8.75 -4.23
CA ASP A 430 -12.63 9.81 -4.90
C ASP A 430 -11.77 11.05 -5.15
N VAL A 431 -12.17 11.84 -6.15
CA VAL A 431 -11.51 13.08 -6.52
C VAL A 431 -12.54 14.13 -6.93
N THR A 432 -12.41 15.33 -6.38
CA THR A 432 -13.30 16.45 -6.71
C THR A 432 -12.56 17.79 -6.78
N ILE A 433 -13.16 18.77 -7.46
CA ILE A 433 -12.63 20.13 -7.53
C ILE A 433 -13.45 21.03 -6.60
N GLY A 434 -12.77 21.72 -5.68
CA GLY A 434 -13.36 22.70 -4.79
C GLY A 434 -13.85 23.95 -5.54
N THR A 435 -14.72 24.72 -4.91
CA THR A 435 -15.24 25.99 -5.46
C THR A 435 -14.16 27.05 -5.64
N ASP A 436 -13.05 26.91 -4.91
CA ASP A 436 -11.81 27.68 -4.98
C ASP A 436 -10.85 27.19 -6.08
N GLY A 437 -11.15 26.05 -6.73
CA GLY A 437 -10.32 25.43 -7.75
C GLY A 437 -9.26 24.44 -7.23
N ALA A 438 -9.23 24.11 -5.93
CA ALA A 438 -8.34 23.08 -5.40
C ALA A 438 -8.78 21.69 -5.84
N LEU A 439 -7.83 20.79 -6.05
CA LEU A 439 -8.10 19.37 -6.24
C LEU A 439 -8.16 18.69 -4.86
N TYR A 440 -9.29 18.11 -4.52
CA TYR A 440 -9.47 17.32 -3.31
C TYR A 440 -9.43 15.84 -3.67
N ILE A 441 -8.62 15.07 -2.97
CA ILE A 441 -8.50 13.61 -3.16
C ILE A 441 -8.86 12.96 -1.82
N ALA A 442 -9.90 12.13 -1.85
CA ALA A 442 -10.19 11.22 -0.76
C ALA A 442 -9.37 9.94 -0.96
N ASP A 443 -8.61 9.57 0.05
CA ASP A 443 -7.80 8.36 0.07
C ASP A 443 -8.30 7.48 1.21
N TRP A 444 -8.78 6.30 0.85
CA TRP A 444 -9.30 5.31 1.78
C TRP A 444 -8.82 3.93 1.33
N TYR A 445 -8.22 3.21 2.27
CA TYR A 445 -7.65 1.90 2.04
C TYR A 445 -8.47 0.81 2.73
N ASP A 446 -8.86 -0.20 1.94
CA ASP A 446 -9.27 -1.52 2.39
C ASP A 446 -8.27 -2.54 1.82
N PRO A 447 -7.73 -3.48 2.63
CA PRO A 447 -6.84 -4.53 2.16
C PRO A 447 -7.45 -5.47 1.12
N VAL A 448 -8.77 -5.48 0.96
CA VAL A 448 -9.48 -6.27 -0.04
C VAL A 448 -9.85 -5.42 -1.26
N VAL A 449 -9.81 -6.02 -2.45
CA VAL A 449 -10.19 -5.36 -3.71
C VAL A 449 -11.69 -5.48 -3.94
N GLY A 450 -12.38 -4.34 -3.99
CA GLY A 450 -13.79 -4.23 -4.38
C GLY A 450 -14.75 -4.24 -3.19
N GLY A 451 -15.80 -3.41 -3.24
CA GLY A 451 -16.72 -3.14 -2.12
C GLY A 451 -17.62 -4.30 -1.67
N HIS A 452 -17.33 -5.54 -2.04
CA HIS A 452 -18.11 -6.73 -1.68
C HIS A 452 -17.53 -7.54 -0.51
N LEU A 453 -16.31 -7.21 -0.06
CA LEU A 453 -15.60 -7.90 1.02
C LEU A 453 -14.88 -6.91 1.92
N MET A 454 -15.54 -5.80 2.28
CA MET A 454 -14.97 -4.84 3.21
C MET A 454 -14.66 -5.49 4.55
N GLN A 455 -13.41 -5.41 4.99
CA GLN A 455 -12.94 -6.02 6.24
C GLN A 455 -12.56 -5.00 7.31
N ASP A 456 -12.68 -3.69 7.02
CA ASP A 456 -12.34 -2.65 7.97
C ASP A 456 -13.42 -2.47 9.05
N SER A 457 -13.10 -2.86 10.29
CA SER A 457 -13.92 -2.52 11.46
C SER A 457 -13.60 -1.12 12.01
N THR A 458 -12.48 -0.53 11.56
CA THR A 458 -12.07 0.85 11.86
C THR A 458 -11.20 1.35 10.70
N GLY A 459 -11.71 2.27 9.88
CA GLY A 459 -11.02 2.79 8.71
C GLY A 459 -10.21 4.06 9.00
N PHE A 460 -9.02 4.17 8.40
CA PHE A 460 -8.25 5.41 8.35
C PHE A 460 -8.28 5.96 6.92
N GLY A 461 -8.56 7.26 6.78
CA GLY A 461 -8.60 7.94 5.50
C GLY A 461 -7.91 9.28 5.56
N ARG A 462 -7.47 9.79 4.40
CA ARG A 462 -6.84 11.10 4.25
C ARG A 462 -7.59 11.91 3.21
N ILE A 463 -7.77 13.20 3.48
CA ILE A 463 -8.21 14.16 2.48
C ILE A 463 -7.01 15.02 2.09
N TYR A 464 -6.54 14.86 0.86
CA TYR A 464 -5.52 15.73 0.31
C TYR A 464 -6.18 16.92 -0.36
N ARG A 465 -5.76 18.13 0.00
CA ARG A 465 -6.07 19.36 -0.74
C ARG A 465 -4.84 19.76 -1.53
N VAL A 466 -4.88 19.55 -2.84
CA VAL A 466 -3.77 19.79 -3.76
C VAL A 466 -3.99 21.11 -4.49
N THR A 467 -2.97 21.97 -4.46
CA THR A 467 -2.97 23.28 -5.13
C THR A 467 -1.66 23.49 -5.87
N ARG A 468 -1.68 24.34 -6.91
CA ARG A 468 -0.43 24.79 -7.55
C ARG A 468 0.35 25.67 -6.58
N LYS A 469 1.65 25.45 -6.47
CA LYS A 469 2.53 26.23 -5.59
C LYS A 469 2.39 27.73 -5.92
N GLY A 470 2.06 28.54 -4.91
CA GLY A 470 1.87 30.00 -5.06
C GLY A 470 0.50 30.42 -5.63
N ALA A 471 -0.45 29.50 -5.84
CA ALA A 471 -1.79 29.86 -6.28
C ALA A 471 -2.56 30.63 -5.20
N LYS A 472 -3.22 31.73 -5.59
CA LYS A 472 -4.23 32.38 -4.77
C LYS A 472 -5.55 31.65 -4.92
N MET A 473 -6.13 31.24 -3.79
CA MET A 473 -7.33 30.41 -3.73
C MET A 473 -8.49 31.28 -3.25
N ASP A 474 -9.08 32.04 -4.17
CA ASP A 474 -10.23 32.89 -3.85
C ASP A 474 -11.53 32.08 -3.99
N VAL A 475 -12.35 32.09 -2.94
CA VAL A 475 -13.70 31.51 -2.99
C VAL A 475 -14.61 32.52 -3.69
N PRO A 476 -15.14 32.22 -4.89
CA PRO A 476 -15.95 33.19 -5.63
C PRO A 476 -17.29 33.43 -4.90
N LYS A 477 -17.65 34.71 -4.72
CA LYS A 477 -18.99 35.11 -4.26
C LYS A 477 -19.93 35.07 -5.46
N ILE A 478 -20.91 34.17 -5.44
CA ILE A 478 -21.83 33.94 -6.55
C ILE A 478 -23.26 34.14 -6.06
N ASP A 479 -24.01 35.04 -6.72
CA ASP A 479 -25.44 35.25 -6.49
C ASP A 479 -26.27 34.63 -7.61
N LEU A 480 -26.91 33.49 -7.32
CA LEU A 480 -27.72 32.76 -8.30
C LEU A 480 -29.08 33.42 -8.61
N ASN A 481 -29.44 34.53 -7.95
CA ASN A 481 -30.68 35.25 -8.22
C ASN A 481 -30.57 36.22 -9.41
N THR A 482 -29.36 36.49 -9.89
CA THR A 482 -29.11 37.34 -11.06
C THR A 482 -28.56 36.53 -12.22
N THR A 483 -28.86 36.93 -13.46
CA THR A 483 -28.29 36.26 -14.64
C THR A 483 -26.76 36.35 -14.66
N ASP A 484 -26.17 37.49 -14.27
CA ASP A 484 -24.71 37.64 -14.18
C ASP A 484 -24.08 36.69 -13.18
N GLY A 485 -24.69 36.53 -11.99
CA GLY A 485 -24.19 35.60 -10.99
C GLY A 485 -24.40 34.13 -11.39
N GLN A 486 -25.47 33.81 -12.12
CA GLN A 486 -25.65 32.48 -12.72
C GLN A 486 -24.58 32.20 -13.79
N ILE A 487 -24.25 33.15 -14.66
CA ILE A 487 -23.17 33.02 -15.64
C ILE A 487 -21.83 32.83 -14.92
N ALA A 488 -21.54 33.60 -13.86
CA ALA A 488 -20.34 33.43 -13.06
C ALA A 488 -20.26 32.03 -12.42
N ALA A 489 -21.37 31.48 -11.89
CA ALA A 489 -21.42 30.12 -11.39
C ALA A 489 -21.26 29.05 -12.49
N LEU A 490 -21.82 29.27 -13.68
CA LEU A 490 -21.66 28.34 -14.80
C LEU A 490 -20.19 28.23 -15.24
N LYS A 491 -19.38 29.28 -15.00
CA LYS A 491 -17.92 29.27 -15.24
C LYS A 491 -17.14 28.54 -14.15
N ASN A 492 -17.71 28.29 -12.97
CA ASN A 492 -17.02 27.71 -11.82
C ASN A 492 -16.48 26.28 -12.09
N PRO A 493 -15.30 25.91 -11.57
CA PRO A 493 -14.74 24.57 -11.77
C PRO A 493 -15.43 23.46 -10.94
N ALA A 494 -16.19 23.79 -9.91
CA ALA A 494 -16.96 22.83 -9.10
C ALA A 494 -18.29 22.46 -9.78
N ILE A 495 -18.57 21.16 -9.90
CA ILE A 495 -19.73 20.65 -10.67
C ILE A 495 -21.07 21.03 -10.03
N ASN A 496 -21.17 21.00 -8.70
CA ASN A 496 -22.36 21.36 -7.95
C ASN A 496 -22.76 22.84 -8.16
N ILE A 497 -21.78 23.74 -8.22
CA ILE A 497 -22.03 25.17 -8.47
C ILE A 497 -22.50 25.40 -9.90
N ARG A 498 -21.87 24.73 -10.88
CA ARG A 498 -22.31 24.80 -12.28
C ARG A 498 -23.72 24.28 -12.48
N TYR A 499 -24.04 23.15 -11.84
CA TYR A 499 -25.36 22.53 -11.96
C TYR A 499 -26.46 23.46 -11.43
N ALA A 500 -26.24 24.09 -10.27
CA ALA A 500 -27.19 25.07 -9.73
C ALA A 500 -27.43 26.26 -10.68
N ALA A 501 -26.37 26.77 -11.33
CA ALA A 501 -26.52 27.80 -12.36
C ALA A 501 -27.22 27.30 -13.62
N HIS A 502 -26.90 26.08 -14.08
CA HIS A 502 -27.50 25.48 -15.26
C HIS A 502 -29.03 25.40 -15.10
N GLU A 503 -29.52 24.87 -13.97
CA GLU A 503 -30.96 24.76 -13.72
C GLU A 503 -31.66 26.12 -13.68
N LYS A 504 -31.01 27.15 -13.10
CA LYS A 504 -31.56 28.51 -13.06
C LYS A 504 -31.60 29.18 -14.43
N LEU A 505 -30.52 29.07 -15.22
CA LEU A 505 -30.46 29.61 -16.58
C LEU A 505 -31.45 28.89 -17.51
N LYS A 506 -31.60 27.57 -17.37
CA LYS A 506 -32.60 26.79 -18.09
C LYS A 506 -34.01 27.26 -17.79
N ALA A 507 -34.32 27.48 -16.50
CA ALA A 507 -35.63 27.97 -16.07
C ALA A 507 -35.95 29.40 -16.58
N GLN A 508 -34.94 30.22 -16.87
CA GLN A 508 -35.13 31.54 -17.48
C GLN A 508 -35.55 31.48 -18.97
N GLY A 509 -35.34 30.36 -19.65
CA GLY A 509 -35.68 30.19 -21.05
C GLY A 509 -35.02 31.23 -21.97
N SER A 510 -35.80 31.86 -22.85
CA SER A 510 -35.30 32.83 -23.83
C SER A 510 -34.57 34.03 -23.21
N ASN A 511 -34.87 34.40 -21.96
CA ASN A 511 -34.24 35.52 -21.27
C ASN A 511 -32.73 35.29 -21.00
N ALA A 512 -32.30 34.02 -20.89
CA ALA A 512 -30.88 33.69 -20.69
C ALA A 512 -30.06 33.72 -21.99
N VAL A 513 -30.71 33.67 -23.15
CA VAL A 513 -30.04 33.48 -24.46
C VAL A 513 -29.02 34.58 -24.76
N PRO A 514 -29.28 35.90 -24.55
CA PRO A 514 -28.28 36.93 -24.81
C PRO A 514 -26.99 36.72 -24.01
N ALA A 515 -27.10 36.38 -22.72
CA ALA A 515 -25.96 36.13 -21.86
C ALA A 515 -25.20 34.85 -22.24
N LEU A 516 -25.93 33.80 -22.64
CA LEU A 516 -25.34 32.55 -23.13
C LEU A 516 -24.59 32.74 -24.45
N LYS A 517 -25.11 33.56 -25.37
CA LYS A 517 -24.43 33.90 -26.63
C LYS A 517 -23.15 34.69 -26.40
N GLU A 518 -23.11 35.55 -25.39
CA GLU A 518 -21.86 36.21 -24.99
C GLU A 518 -20.86 35.19 -24.42
N LEU A 519 -21.34 34.21 -23.64
CA LEU A 519 -20.50 33.16 -23.07
C LEU A 519 -19.87 32.24 -24.14
N LEU A 520 -20.45 32.13 -25.33
CA LEU A 520 -19.84 31.44 -26.47
C LEU A 520 -18.54 32.10 -26.97
N LYS A 521 -18.24 33.34 -26.57
CA LYS A 521 -16.99 34.04 -26.94
C LYS A 521 -15.86 33.81 -25.93
N ASP A 522 -16.11 33.06 -24.85
CA ASP A 522 -15.10 32.82 -23.82
C ASP A 522 -13.87 32.09 -24.39
N LYS A 523 -12.67 32.46 -23.94
CA LYS A 523 -11.41 31.85 -24.38
C LYS A 523 -11.31 30.38 -23.98
N ASN A 524 -12.04 29.96 -22.95
CA ASN A 524 -12.06 28.59 -22.47
C ASN A 524 -13.11 27.75 -23.23
N PRO A 525 -12.72 26.75 -24.03
CA PRO A 525 -13.65 25.96 -24.83
C PRO A 525 -14.66 25.18 -23.98
N PHE A 526 -14.31 24.78 -22.76
CA PHE A 526 -15.24 24.08 -21.86
C PHE A 526 -16.31 25.01 -21.28
N ILE A 527 -16.03 26.30 -21.14
CA ILE A 527 -17.02 27.29 -20.73
C ILE A 527 -18.00 27.53 -21.88
N ARG A 528 -17.50 27.70 -23.11
CA ARG A 528 -18.35 27.82 -24.30
C ARG A 528 -19.29 26.61 -24.43
N ALA A 529 -18.77 25.39 -24.28
CA ALA A 529 -19.57 24.17 -24.36
C ALA A 529 -20.71 24.11 -23.34
N ARG A 530 -20.52 24.64 -22.13
CA ARG A 530 -21.60 24.72 -21.10
C ARG A 530 -22.74 25.62 -21.54
N ALA A 531 -22.44 26.70 -22.26
CA ALA A 531 -23.46 27.60 -22.79
C ALA A 531 -24.31 26.89 -23.87
N VAL A 532 -23.67 26.08 -24.73
CA VAL A 532 -24.34 25.35 -25.82
C VAL A 532 -25.50 24.51 -25.30
N TRP A 533 -25.33 23.77 -24.20
CA TRP A 533 -26.38 22.92 -23.62
C TRP A 533 -27.64 23.67 -23.13
N LEU A 534 -27.60 25.01 -23.06
CA LEU A 534 -28.71 25.86 -22.61
C LEU A 534 -29.32 26.68 -23.76
N LEU A 535 -28.80 26.56 -24.98
CA LEU A 535 -29.31 27.29 -26.14
C LEU A 535 -30.54 26.61 -26.74
N PRO A 536 -31.50 27.38 -27.28
CA PRO A 536 -32.63 26.83 -28.01
C PRO A 536 -32.21 26.21 -29.35
N VAL A 537 -33.05 25.32 -29.91
CA VAL A 537 -32.77 24.53 -31.13
C VAL A 537 -32.29 25.40 -32.30
N ASN A 538 -32.95 26.54 -32.56
CA ASN A 538 -32.59 27.44 -33.66
C ASN A 538 -31.17 28.03 -33.53
N GLU A 539 -30.68 28.24 -32.31
CA GLU A 539 -29.31 28.70 -32.06
C GLU A 539 -28.31 27.54 -32.20
N LEU A 540 -28.68 26.33 -31.76
CA LEU A 540 -27.87 25.13 -31.94
C LEU A 540 -27.65 24.78 -33.42
N GLU A 541 -28.69 24.92 -34.25
CA GLU A 541 -28.63 24.69 -35.70
C GLU A 541 -27.59 25.59 -36.39
N GLN A 542 -27.51 26.86 -35.97
CA GLN A 542 -26.50 27.80 -36.48
C GLN A 542 -25.09 27.34 -36.13
N LEU A 543 -24.89 26.81 -34.92
CA LEU A 543 -23.59 26.32 -34.45
C LEU A 543 -23.09 25.08 -35.20
N LEU A 544 -23.94 24.36 -35.94
CA LEU A 544 -23.50 23.26 -36.81
C LEU A 544 -22.65 23.73 -38.00
N SER A 545 -22.59 25.04 -38.28
CA SER A 545 -21.73 25.61 -39.33
C SER A 545 -20.51 26.35 -38.74
N ASN A 546 -20.26 26.24 -37.43
CA ASN A 546 -19.14 26.91 -36.77
C ASN A 546 -17.80 26.36 -37.28
N GLU A 547 -16.76 27.20 -37.38
CA GLU A 547 -15.42 26.77 -37.82
C GLU A 547 -14.78 25.75 -36.86
N ASP A 548 -15.04 25.88 -35.55
CA ASP A 548 -14.54 24.98 -34.51
C ASP A 548 -15.36 23.67 -34.47
N SER A 549 -14.69 22.56 -34.80
CA SER A 549 -15.32 21.25 -34.81
C SER A 549 -15.83 20.77 -33.44
N LEU A 550 -15.23 21.23 -32.33
CA LEU A 550 -15.72 20.89 -30.99
C LEU A 550 -17.03 21.63 -30.68
N MET A 551 -17.22 22.83 -31.23
CA MET A 551 -18.47 23.57 -31.13
C MET A 551 -19.58 22.88 -31.92
N ARG A 552 -19.29 22.49 -33.17
CA ARG A 552 -20.23 21.72 -34.01
C ARG A 552 -20.65 20.42 -33.32
N SER A 553 -19.67 19.67 -32.80
CA SER A 553 -19.91 18.42 -32.07
C SER A 553 -20.78 18.63 -30.82
N THR A 554 -20.48 19.64 -30.00
CA THR A 554 -21.27 19.94 -28.80
C THR A 554 -22.69 20.35 -29.15
N ALA A 555 -22.87 21.18 -30.19
CA ALA A 555 -24.19 21.58 -30.67
C ALA A 555 -24.99 20.40 -31.20
N TYR A 556 -24.36 19.49 -31.94
CA TYR A 556 -25.00 18.25 -32.40
C TYR A 556 -25.45 17.35 -31.25
N ARG A 557 -24.62 17.18 -30.21
CA ARG A 557 -25.00 16.45 -28.99
C ARG A 557 -26.20 17.08 -28.28
N ALA A 558 -26.20 18.40 -28.16
CA ALA A 558 -27.32 19.14 -27.56
C ALA A 558 -28.59 19.00 -28.40
N LEU A 559 -28.50 19.07 -29.74
CA LEU A 559 -29.62 18.83 -30.65
C LEU A 559 -30.19 17.43 -30.48
N ARG A 560 -29.36 16.38 -30.40
CA ARG A 560 -29.83 15.00 -30.19
C ARG A 560 -30.74 14.85 -28.98
N GLN A 561 -30.56 15.65 -27.93
CA GLN A 561 -31.42 15.64 -26.74
C GLN A 561 -32.62 16.61 -26.83
N SER A 562 -32.61 17.52 -27.81
CA SER A 562 -33.56 18.62 -27.92
C SER A 562 -34.55 18.46 -29.08
N VAL A 563 -34.32 17.53 -30.01
CA VAL A 563 -35.19 17.29 -31.18
C VAL A 563 -35.71 15.85 -31.19
N PRO A 564 -36.92 15.61 -31.74
CA PRO A 564 -37.48 14.26 -31.82
C PRO A 564 -36.80 13.36 -32.87
N ASP A 565 -36.19 13.95 -33.90
CA ASP A 565 -35.47 13.23 -34.95
C ASP A 565 -34.13 13.90 -35.28
N ILE A 566 -33.04 13.17 -35.06
CA ILE A 566 -31.67 13.64 -35.31
C ILE A 566 -31.22 13.43 -36.77
N MET A 567 -31.94 12.60 -37.54
CA MET A 567 -31.54 12.17 -38.88
C MET A 567 -31.27 13.30 -39.89
N PRO A 568 -32.05 14.40 -39.92
CA PRO A 568 -31.75 15.52 -40.82
C PRO A 568 -30.38 16.14 -40.55
N TYR A 569 -30.00 16.26 -39.28
CA TYR A 569 -28.71 16.81 -38.86
C TYR A 569 -27.58 15.81 -39.06
N ALA A 570 -27.84 14.53 -38.78
CA ALA A 570 -26.91 13.43 -39.03
C ALA A 570 -26.49 13.41 -40.51
N SER A 571 -27.48 13.52 -41.40
CA SER A 571 -27.26 13.56 -42.85
C SER A 571 -26.44 14.78 -43.29
N LYS A 572 -26.62 15.93 -42.63
CA LYS A 572 -25.85 17.15 -42.90
C LYS A 572 -24.38 17.03 -42.47
N LEU A 573 -24.10 16.31 -41.38
CA LEU A 573 -22.77 16.24 -40.76
C LEU A 573 -22.01 14.94 -41.03
N VAL A 574 -22.62 13.97 -41.73
CA VAL A 574 -21.98 12.68 -42.04
C VAL A 574 -20.67 12.85 -42.82
N ASP A 575 -20.57 13.92 -43.63
CA ASP A 575 -19.42 14.26 -44.46
C ASP A 575 -18.59 15.42 -43.85
N ASP A 576 -18.78 15.76 -42.56
CA ASP A 576 -18.04 16.84 -41.88
C ASP A 576 -16.52 16.60 -41.96
N PRO A 577 -15.67 17.63 -42.21
CA PRO A 577 -14.23 17.44 -42.32
C PRO A 577 -13.58 16.86 -41.05
N SER A 578 -14.13 17.12 -39.86
CA SER A 578 -13.63 16.62 -38.59
C SER A 578 -14.10 15.19 -38.31
N SER A 579 -13.16 14.26 -38.10
CA SER A 579 -13.49 12.90 -37.68
C SER A 579 -14.15 12.85 -36.30
N PHE A 580 -13.99 13.88 -35.47
CA PHE A 580 -14.68 13.98 -34.18
C PHE A 580 -16.19 14.23 -34.36
N VAL A 581 -16.56 15.12 -35.29
CA VAL A 581 -17.97 15.40 -35.60
C VAL A 581 -18.63 14.19 -36.26
N ARG A 582 -17.96 13.58 -37.25
CA ARG A 582 -18.44 12.34 -37.89
C ARG A 582 -18.66 11.20 -36.87
N ARG A 583 -17.86 11.14 -35.80
CA ARG A 583 -18.04 10.15 -34.71
C ARG A 583 -19.31 10.42 -33.93
N GLU A 584 -19.63 11.68 -33.64
CA GLU A 584 -20.92 12.00 -33.00
C GLU A 584 -22.11 11.60 -33.86
N VAL A 585 -22.01 11.77 -35.17
CA VAL A 585 -23.00 11.26 -36.12
C VAL A 585 -23.11 9.74 -35.95
N ALA A 586 -22.00 8.99 -36.00
CA ALA A 586 -22.02 7.54 -35.78
C ALA A 586 -22.66 7.13 -34.44
N VAL A 587 -22.30 7.78 -33.32
CA VAL A 587 -22.88 7.53 -31.98
C VAL A 587 -24.40 7.76 -31.97
N SER A 588 -24.87 8.80 -32.67
CA SER A 588 -26.31 9.10 -32.74
C SER A 588 -27.12 8.05 -33.52
N LEU A 589 -26.47 7.24 -34.35
CA LEU A 589 -27.12 6.20 -35.15
C LEU A 589 -27.27 4.86 -34.40
N THR A 590 -26.71 4.71 -33.21
CA THR A 590 -26.79 3.45 -32.44
C THR A 590 -28.24 3.00 -32.24
N ASP A 591 -29.11 3.90 -31.82
CA ASP A 591 -30.51 3.62 -31.50
C ASP A 591 -31.47 3.82 -32.70
N VAL A 592 -30.92 4.10 -33.89
CA VAL A 592 -31.69 4.26 -35.12
C VAL A 592 -31.89 2.89 -35.79
N SER A 593 -33.07 2.65 -36.37
CA SER A 593 -33.36 1.41 -37.10
C SER A 593 -32.39 1.21 -38.27
N TYR A 594 -31.96 -0.03 -38.52
CA TYR A 594 -30.97 -0.36 -39.55
C TYR A 594 -31.25 0.29 -40.91
N GLU A 595 -32.48 0.17 -41.41
CA GLU A 595 -32.90 0.74 -42.69
C GLU A 595 -32.68 2.24 -42.82
N LYS A 596 -32.78 2.99 -41.73
CA LYS A 596 -32.59 4.46 -41.72
C LYS A 596 -31.12 4.85 -41.61
N LYS A 597 -30.30 4.03 -40.94
CA LYS A 597 -28.88 4.34 -40.68
C LYS A 597 -27.90 3.74 -41.69
N LYS A 598 -28.30 2.71 -42.45
CA LYS A 598 -27.43 1.97 -43.38
C LYS A 598 -26.61 2.89 -44.27
N ASP A 599 -27.25 3.79 -45.02
CA ASP A 599 -26.57 4.64 -46.00
C ASP A 599 -25.61 5.64 -45.36
N LEU A 600 -25.98 6.21 -44.21
CA LEU A 600 -25.09 7.10 -43.47
C LEU A 600 -23.89 6.35 -42.89
N LEU A 601 -24.08 5.14 -42.38
CA LEU A 601 -22.99 4.30 -41.90
C LEU A 601 -22.03 3.91 -43.03
N LEU A 602 -22.53 3.62 -44.24
CA LEU A 602 -21.67 3.34 -45.40
C LEU A 602 -20.80 4.55 -45.78
N LYS A 603 -21.32 5.78 -45.71
CA LYS A 603 -20.51 7.00 -45.89
C LYS A 603 -19.44 7.14 -44.81
N LEU A 604 -19.78 6.84 -43.56
CA LEU A 604 -18.83 6.88 -42.44
C LEU A 604 -17.74 5.80 -42.56
N ILE A 605 -18.11 4.61 -43.04
CA ILE A 605 -17.18 3.52 -43.36
C ILE A 605 -16.18 3.98 -44.43
N ALA A 606 -16.66 4.58 -45.52
CA ALA A 606 -15.82 5.07 -46.61
C ALA A 606 -14.80 6.15 -46.16
N SER A 607 -15.13 6.92 -45.13
CA SER A 607 -14.29 8.02 -44.62
C SER A 607 -13.58 7.70 -43.29
N CYS A 608 -13.64 6.44 -42.85
CA CYS A 608 -13.02 5.97 -41.61
C CYS A 608 -11.49 5.92 -41.76
N LYS A 609 -10.78 6.61 -40.85
CA LYS A 609 -9.29 6.70 -40.87
C LYS A 609 -8.64 6.32 -39.54
N ASP A 610 -9.41 6.06 -38.50
CA ASP A 610 -8.89 5.81 -37.16
C ASP A 610 -9.71 4.76 -36.41
N LYS A 611 -9.07 4.10 -35.44
CA LYS A 611 -9.67 3.02 -34.64
C LYS A 611 -10.89 3.46 -33.83
N TRP A 612 -10.98 4.74 -33.42
CA TRP A 612 -12.09 5.20 -32.59
C TRP A 612 -13.37 5.33 -33.43
N MET A 613 -13.24 5.80 -34.66
CA MET A 613 -14.34 5.81 -35.63
C MET A 613 -14.81 4.39 -35.94
N LEU A 614 -13.86 3.48 -36.22
CA LEU A 614 -14.14 2.07 -36.45
C LEU A 614 -14.97 1.45 -35.31
N GLU A 615 -14.52 1.62 -34.07
CA GLU A 615 -15.24 1.11 -32.90
C GLU A 615 -16.65 1.68 -32.78
N THR A 616 -16.80 2.99 -33.01
CA THR A 616 -18.09 3.67 -32.93
C THR A 616 -19.06 3.18 -34.00
N ILE A 617 -18.59 3.03 -35.25
CA ILE A 617 -19.39 2.46 -36.35
C ILE A 617 -19.76 1.01 -36.01
N GLY A 618 -18.82 0.22 -35.48
CA GLY A 618 -19.09 -1.15 -35.04
C GLY A 618 -20.17 -1.22 -33.95
N THR A 619 -20.18 -0.29 -33.00
CA THR A 619 -21.25 -0.18 -32.00
C THR A 619 -22.58 0.21 -32.64
N ALA A 620 -22.57 1.14 -33.60
CA ALA A 620 -23.79 1.51 -34.32
C ALA A 620 -24.34 0.39 -35.22
N LEU A 621 -23.49 -0.57 -35.60
CA LEU A 621 -23.83 -1.77 -36.38
C LEU A 621 -24.12 -3.01 -35.52
N ALA A 622 -24.10 -2.90 -34.19
CA ALA A 622 -24.33 -4.05 -33.32
C ALA A 622 -25.63 -4.77 -33.69
N LYS A 623 -25.55 -6.10 -33.83
CA LYS A 623 -26.62 -7.02 -34.30
C LYS A 623 -26.96 -6.95 -35.80
N HIS A 624 -26.26 -6.14 -36.57
CA HIS A 624 -26.41 -6.00 -38.03
C HIS A 624 -25.09 -6.22 -38.77
N GLU A 625 -24.15 -6.93 -38.16
CA GLU A 625 -22.82 -7.20 -38.71
C GLU A 625 -22.93 -8.05 -39.98
N ALA A 626 -23.79 -9.08 -39.98
CA ALA A 626 -24.07 -9.91 -41.14
C ALA A 626 -24.74 -9.13 -42.28
N ASP A 627 -25.67 -8.22 -41.95
CA ASP A 627 -26.45 -7.45 -42.92
C ASP A 627 -25.58 -6.45 -43.70
N ILE A 628 -24.59 -5.84 -43.05
CA ILE A 628 -23.76 -4.77 -43.64
C ILE A 628 -22.49 -5.31 -44.29
N TYR A 629 -21.98 -6.47 -43.86
CA TYR A 629 -20.69 -6.99 -44.30
C TYR A 629 -20.53 -7.13 -45.82
N PRO A 630 -21.53 -7.59 -46.60
CA PRO A 630 -21.42 -7.62 -48.06
C PRO A 630 -21.17 -6.24 -48.69
N GLU A 631 -21.81 -5.19 -48.16
CA GLU A 631 -21.65 -3.82 -48.63
C GLU A 631 -20.27 -3.26 -48.24
N VAL A 632 -19.80 -3.56 -47.04
CA VAL A 632 -18.43 -3.22 -46.60
C VAL A 632 -17.39 -3.86 -47.51
N LYS A 633 -17.56 -5.15 -47.85
CA LYS A 633 -16.67 -5.88 -48.75
C LYS A 633 -16.68 -5.29 -50.16
N LYS A 634 -17.84 -4.88 -50.66
CA LYS A 634 -17.97 -4.18 -51.94
C LYS A 634 -17.29 -2.80 -51.92
N LEU A 635 -17.45 -2.06 -50.82
CA LEU A 635 -16.96 -0.70 -50.66
C LEU A 635 -15.43 -0.62 -50.45
N LEU A 636 -14.88 -1.46 -49.56
CA LEU A 636 -13.47 -1.39 -49.15
C LEU A 636 -12.59 -2.48 -49.75
N GLY A 637 -13.19 -3.63 -50.13
CA GLY A 637 -12.46 -4.79 -50.62
C GLY A 637 -12.01 -4.67 -52.08
N ASP A 638 -12.53 -3.73 -52.87
CA ASP A 638 -12.08 -3.43 -54.24
C ASP A 638 -12.06 -4.67 -55.17
N GLY A 639 -12.99 -5.62 -54.94
CA GLY A 639 -13.04 -6.89 -55.67
C GLY A 639 -11.89 -7.87 -55.40
N LYS A 640 -10.96 -7.54 -54.49
CA LYS A 640 -9.79 -8.35 -54.18
C LYS A 640 -10.14 -9.51 -53.24
N PRO A 641 -9.47 -10.67 -53.40
CA PRO A 641 -9.61 -11.78 -52.47
C PRO A 641 -9.07 -11.40 -51.08
N ALA A 642 -9.53 -12.09 -50.03
CA ALA A 642 -9.24 -11.73 -48.64
C ALA A 642 -7.76 -11.54 -48.30
N PRO A 643 -6.81 -12.35 -48.82
CA PRO A 643 -5.38 -12.11 -48.58
C PRO A 643 -4.83 -10.78 -49.13
N GLN A 644 -5.52 -10.17 -50.10
CA GLN A 644 -5.09 -8.94 -50.78
C GLN A 644 -5.89 -7.70 -50.34
N TRP A 645 -6.67 -7.79 -49.27
CA TRP A 645 -7.38 -6.66 -48.71
C TRP A 645 -6.43 -5.55 -48.25
N ASN A 646 -6.88 -4.31 -48.39
CA ASN A 646 -6.24 -3.17 -47.74
C ASN A 646 -6.53 -3.18 -46.22
N GLU A 647 -5.78 -2.36 -45.49
CA GLU A 647 -5.91 -2.24 -44.03
C GLU A 647 -7.33 -1.87 -43.59
N ALA A 648 -8.02 -0.99 -44.31
CA ALA A 648 -9.37 -0.56 -43.97
C ALA A 648 -10.38 -1.74 -43.99
N MET A 649 -10.35 -2.55 -45.05
CA MET A 649 -11.20 -3.74 -45.16
C MET A 649 -10.86 -4.77 -44.07
N GLU A 650 -9.57 -5.00 -43.79
CA GLU A 650 -9.14 -5.90 -42.70
C GLU A 650 -9.69 -5.46 -41.35
N MET A 651 -9.55 -4.17 -41.01
CA MET A 651 -10.00 -3.60 -39.75
C MET A 651 -11.53 -3.71 -39.58
N PHE A 652 -12.31 -3.44 -40.62
CA PHE A 652 -13.76 -3.60 -40.56
C PHE A 652 -14.20 -5.06 -40.46
N ALA A 653 -13.58 -5.97 -41.22
CA ALA A 653 -13.84 -7.39 -41.06
C ALA A 653 -13.54 -7.83 -39.62
N TRP A 654 -12.38 -7.46 -39.08
CA TRP A 654 -11.97 -7.79 -37.72
C TRP A 654 -12.93 -7.24 -36.66
N ARG A 655 -13.36 -5.98 -36.79
CA ARG A 655 -14.28 -5.35 -35.84
C ARG A 655 -15.69 -5.95 -35.87
N LEU A 656 -16.18 -6.33 -37.05
CA LEU A 656 -17.53 -6.86 -37.21
C LEU A 656 -17.61 -8.36 -36.94
N HIS A 657 -16.53 -9.10 -37.24
CA HIS A 657 -16.41 -10.56 -37.13
C HIS A 657 -17.71 -11.34 -37.43
N PRO A 658 -18.38 -11.08 -38.58
CA PRO A 658 -19.63 -11.75 -38.92
C PRO A 658 -19.38 -13.19 -39.36
N ALA A 659 -20.41 -14.03 -39.34
CA ALA A 659 -20.29 -15.44 -39.75
C ALA A 659 -19.89 -15.57 -41.23
N GLU A 660 -20.29 -14.61 -42.05
CA GLU A 660 -19.98 -14.47 -43.48
C GLU A 660 -18.47 -14.27 -43.74
N ALA A 661 -17.72 -13.77 -42.75
CA ALA A 661 -16.29 -13.53 -42.87
C ALA A 661 -15.41 -14.76 -42.55
N ILE A 662 -15.99 -15.89 -42.11
CA ILE A 662 -15.21 -17.08 -41.70
C ILE A 662 -14.27 -17.56 -42.80
N ASN A 663 -14.78 -17.69 -44.03
CA ASN A 663 -13.96 -18.14 -45.16
C ASN A 663 -12.88 -17.11 -45.51
N ASP A 664 -13.18 -15.82 -45.35
CA ASP A 664 -12.22 -14.75 -45.61
C ASP A 664 -11.08 -14.77 -44.57
N PHE A 665 -11.39 -14.96 -43.29
CA PHE A 665 -10.38 -15.10 -42.24
C PHE A 665 -9.59 -16.40 -42.35
N GLU A 666 -10.22 -17.52 -42.73
CA GLU A 666 -9.50 -18.78 -42.99
C GLU A 666 -8.51 -18.59 -44.15
N ALA A 667 -8.93 -17.94 -45.24
CA ALA A 667 -8.04 -17.64 -46.37
C ALA A 667 -6.85 -16.77 -45.95
N ARG A 668 -7.06 -15.73 -45.13
CA ARG A 668 -5.95 -14.90 -44.61
C ARG A 668 -5.04 -15.69 -43.65
N ALA A 669 -5.60 -16.47 -42.74
CA ALA A 669 -4.81 -17.21 -41.76
C ALA A 669 -3.96 -18.35 -42.36
N THR A 670 -4.27 -18.77 -43.60
CA THR A 670 -3.57 -19.84 -44.33
C THR A 670 -2.69 -19.34 -45.49
N ASP A 671 -2.73 -18.05 -45.86
CA ASP A 671 -2.01 -17.53 -47.01
C ASP A 671 -0.50 -17.43 -46.75
N ASN A 672 0.34 -18.01 -47.62
CA ASN A 672 1.78 -18.06 -47.39
C ASN A 672 2.50 -16.70 -47.58
N ASN A 673 1.89 -15.73 -48.25
CA ASN A 673 2.48 -14.42 -48.53
C ASN A 673 2.21 -13.40 -47.42
N LEU A 674 1.24 -13.65 -46.54
CA LEU A 674 0.97 -12.81 -45.38
C LEU A 674 1.98 -13.05 -44.25
N SER A 675 2.31 -11.98 -43.53
CA SER A 675 3.13 -12.05 -42.33
C SER A 675 2.44 -12.86 -41.22
N THR A 676 3.23 -13.38 -40.28
CA THR A 676 2.70 -14.10 -39.12
C THR A 676 1.71 -13.25 -38.32
N ASP A 677 1.96 -11.94 -38.18
CA ASP A 677 1.05 -11.04 -37.44
C ASP A 677 -0.31 -10.88 -38.14
N GLU A 678 -0.32 -10.77 -39.48
CA GLU A 678 -1.57 -10.71 -40.27
C GLU A 678 -2.37 -12.02 -40.12
N LYS A 679 -1.69 -13.16 -40.17
CA LYS A 679 -2.32 -14.48 -39.95
C LYS A 679 -2.90 -14.61 -38.55
N LEU A 680 -2.18 -14.13 -37.52
CA LEU A 680 -2.62 -14.16 -36.13
C LEU A 680 -3.82 -13.24 -35.88
N ARG A 681 -3.90 -12.09 -36.55
CA ARG A 681 -5.09 -11.22 -36.49
C ARG A 681 -6.32 -11.90 -37.09
N ALA A 682 -6.17 -12.55 -38.25
CA ALA A 682 -7.26 -13.32 -38.88
C ALA A 682 -7.70 -14.52 -38.01
N LEU A 683 -6.76 -15.25 -37.42
CA LEU A 683 -7.03 -16.32 -36.46
C LEU A 683 -7.75 -15.79 -35.20
N THR A 684 -7.34 -14.64 -34.69
CA THR A 684 -7.99 -13.98 -33.55
C THR A 684 -9.42 -13.60 -33.90
N ALA A 685 -9.67 -13.03 -35.09
CA ALA A 685 -11.02 -12.73 -35.56
C ALA A 685 -11.89 -13.98 -35.63
N LEU A 686 -11.39 -15.10 -36.17
CA LEU A 686 -12.08 -16.41 -36.11
C LEU A 686 -12.43 -16.82 -34.67
N GLY A 687 -11.53 -16.53 -33.73
CA GLY A 687 -11.71 -16.74 -32.28
C GLY A 687 -12.80 -15.87 -31.64
N PHE A 688 -13.29 -14.83 -32.32
CA PHE A 688 -14.41 -13.98 -31.89
C PHE A 688 -15.71 -14.20 -32.67
N VAL A 689 -15.68 -14.77 -33.89
CA VAL A 689 -16.90 -15.07 -34.67
C VAL A 689 -17.84 -16.00 -33.89
N ALA A 690 -19.08 -15.58 -33.64
CA ALA A 690 -20.08 -16.32 -32.86
C ALA A 690 -20.84 -17.38 -33.70
N ASP A 691 -20.11 -18.22 -34.44
CA ASP A 691 -20.68 -19.28 -35.29
C ASP A 691 -19.83 -20.57 -35.18
N LYS A 692 -20.49 -21.74 -35.12
CA LYS A 692 -19.84 -23.05 -34.97
C LYS A 692 -18.89 -23.38 -36.12
N LYS A 693 -19.12 -22.88 -37.33
CA LYS A 693 -18.26 -23.10 -38.51
C LYS A 693 -16.84 -22.58 -38.28
N SER A 694 -16.67 -21.53 -37.48
CA SER A 694 -15.35 -20.98 -37.14
C SER A 694 -14.45 -21.98 -36.40
N ILE A 695 -15.02 -22.89 -35.60
CA ILE A 695 -14.30 -23.93 -34.86
C ILE A 695 -13.58 -24.87 -35.83
N THR A 696 -14.24 -25.22 -36.94
CA THR A 696 -13.65 -26.06 -37.98
C THR A 696 -12.45 -25.36 -38.62
N SER A 697 -12.55 -24.07 -38.91
CA SER A 697 -11.44 -23.26 -39.44
C SER A 697 -10.27 -23.17 -38.47
N ILE A 698 -10.53 -22.89 -37.18
CA ILE A 698 -9.49 -22.84 -36.13
C ILE A 698 -8.81 -24.22 -35.98
N LYS A 699 -9.57 -25.32 -36.02
CA LYS A 699 -9.03 -26.69 -35.93
C LYS A 699 -8.05 -26.98 -37.05
N LYS A 700 -8.34 -26.57 -38.30
CA LYS A 700 -7.39 -26.71 -39.42
C LYS A 700 -6.06 -25.97 -39.14
N LEU A 701 -6.15 -24.75 -38.61
CA LEU A 701 -4.99 -23.90 -38.31
C LEU A 701 -4.06 -24.47 -37.22
N THR A 702 -4.52 -25.43 -36.39
CA THR A 702 -3.67 -26.12 -35.42
C THR A 702 -2.53 -26.92 -36.05
N SER A 703 -2.65 -27.23 -37.35
CA SER A 703 -1.65 -27.93 -38.17
C SER A 703 -0.93 -26.99 -39.15
N SER A 704 -0.99 -25.67 -38.93
CA SER A 704 -0.27 -24.69 -39.75
C SER A 704 1.24 -24.93 -39.72
N SER A 705 1.90 -24.70 -40.87
CA SER A 705 3.37 -24.69 -40.97
C SER A 705 3.99 -23.49 -40.23
N ASP A 706 3.23 -22.42 -39.99
CA ASP A 706 3.59 -21.33 -39.10
C ASP A 706 3.36 -21.77 -37.65
N SER A 707 4.45 -21.99 -36.92
CA SER A 707 4.43 -22.52 -35.55
C SER A 707 3.70 -21.61 -34.56
N MET A 708 3.70 -20.29 -34.79
CA MET A 708 3.04 -19.33 -33.92
C MET A 708 1.52 -19.31 -34.18
N VAL A 709 1.10 -19.42 -35.44
CA VAL A 709 -0.31 -19.62 -35.81
C VAL A 709 -0.83 -20.93 -35.25
N ALA A 710 -0.10 -22.03 -35.41
CA ALA A 710 -0.49 -23.35 -34.88
C ALA A 710 -0.66 -23.34 -33.35
N LYS A 711 0.26 -22.68 -32.62
CA LYS A 711 0.20 -22.53 -31.17
C LYS A 711 -1.03 -21.71 -30.73
N ASN A 712 -1.26 -20.56 -31.36
CA ASN A 712 -2.41 -19.71 -31.02
C ASN A 712 -3.75 -20.35 -31.41
N ALA A 713 -3.80 -21.15 -32.49
CA ALA A 713 -5.01 -21.86 -32.89
C ALA A 713 -5.41 -22.91 -31.85
N LYS A 714 -4.43 -23.60 -31.23
CA LYS A 714 -4.67 -24.51 -30.10
C LYS A 714 -5.19 -23.76 -28.88
N PHE A 715 -4.66 -22.57 -28.57
CA PHE A 715 -5.18 -21.71 -27.51
C PHE A 715 -6.65 -21.33 -27.75
N TRP A 716 -6.97 -20.76 -28.91
CA TRP A 716 -8.35 -20.39 -29.25
C TRP A 716 -9.31 -21.58 -29.27
N LEU A 717 -8.87 -22.74 -29.75
CA LEU A 717 -9.65 -23.97 -29.71
C LEU A 717 -9.90 -24.45 -28.26
N SER A 718 -8.94 -24.26 -27.36
CA SER A 718 -9.11 -24.61 -25.95
C SER A 718 -10.17 -23.76 -25.23
N LEU A 719 -10.32 -22.49 -25.61
CA LEU A 719 -11.36 -21.59 -25.07
C LEU A 719 -12.77 -21.87 -25.64
N ARG A 720 -12.84 -22.55 -26.79
CA ARG A 720 -14.08 -22.85 -27.52
C ARG A 720 -14.47 -24.34 -27.49
N SER A 721 -13.70 -25.18 -26.82
CA SER A 721 -14.01 -26.61 -26.64
C SER A 721 -15.26 -26.76 -25.76
N PRO A 722 -16.16 -27.73 -26.01
CA PRO A 722 -17.34 -27.98 -25.18
C PRO A 722 -17.01 -28.32 -23.71
N SER A 723 -15.74 -28.53 -23.36
CA SER A 723 -15.27 -28.95 -22.05
C SER A 723 -14.78 -27.81 -21.14
N THR A 724 -14.79 -26.55 -21.60
CA THR A 724 -14.50 -25.40 -20.74
C THR A 724 -15.76 -24.60 -20.53
N SER A 725 -16.44 -24.92 -19.44
CA SER A 725 -17.36 -24.02 -18.77
C SER A 725 -16.67 -22.69 -18.45
N LEU A 726 -16.78 -21.71 -19.35
CA LEU A 726 -17.08 -20.37 -18.86
C LEU A 726 -18.47 -20.50 -18.22
N GLY A 727 -18.56 -20.28 -16.91
CA GLY A 727 -19.80 -20.36 -16.15
C GLY A 727 -20.82 -19.33 -16.65
N ALA A 728 -21.51 -19.66 -17.73
CA ALA A 728 -22.89 -19.27 -17.95
C ALA A 728 -23.68 -20.53 -17.64
N GLY A 729 -24.29 -20.58 -16.45
CA GLY A 729 -25.26 -21.61 -16.14
C GLY A 729 -26.26 -21.72 -17.30
N SER A 730 -26.56 -22.95 -17.68
CA SER A 730 -27.67 -23.24 -18.56
C SER A 730 -28.96 -22.76 -17.91
N SER A 731 -29.32 -21.50 -18.08
CA SER A 731 -30.73 -21.16 -18.22
C SER A 731 -31.04 -21.37 -19.69
N THR A 732 -31.73 -22.46 -20.00
CA THR A 732 -32.66 -22.44 -21.13
C THR A 732 -33.42 -21.11 -21.04
N PRO A 733 -33.36 -20.22 -22.04
CA PRO A 733 -34.30 -19.10 -22.08
C PRO A 733 -35.69 -19.71 -21.99
N LEU A 734 -36.47 -19.27 -21.02
CA LEU A 734 -37.89 -19.59 -20.98
C LEU A 734 -38.48 -19.24 -22.36
N PRO A 735 -39.40 -20.05 -22.90
CA PRO A 735 -40.11 -19.67 -24.11
C PRO A 735 -40.70 -18.28 -23.90
N VAL A 736 -40.19 -17.29 -24.63
CA VAL A 736 -40.81 -15.97 -24.69
C VAL A 736 -42.14 -16.22 -25.39
N ASN A 737 -43.21 -16.17 -24.61
CA ASN A 737 -44.55 -16.14 -25.15
C ASN A 737 -44.63 -14.85 -25.99
N THR A 738 -44.60 -14.97 -27.32
CA THR A 738 -44.57 -13.86 -28.29
C THR A 738 -45.92 -13.16 -28.41
N SER A 739 -46.60 -12.92 -27.30
CA SER A 739 -47.77 -12.05 -27.21
C SER A 739 -47.42 -10.79 -26.42
N SER A 740 -46.43 -10.03 -26.91
CA SER A 740 -46.26 -8.64 -26.45
C SER A 740 -47.41 -7.81 -26.97
N SER A 741 -48.46 -7.64 -26.15
CA SER A 741 -49.34 -6.49 -26.30
C SER A 741 -48.50 -5.24 -26.06
N SER A 742 -48.45 -4.34 -27.04
CA SER A 742 -47.69 -3.08 -27.07
C SER A 742 -48.20 -2.00 -26.11
N LYS A 743 -48.49 -2.36 -24.85
CA LYS A 743 -48.86 -1.37 -23.84
C LYS A 743 -47.60 -0.75 -23.23
N SER A 744 -47.29 0.46 -23.67
CA SER A 744 -46.44 1.40 -22.92
C SER A 744 -47.19 1.79 -21.65
N TYR A 745 -46.57 1.58 -20.49
CA TYR A 745 -47.11 2.00 -19.20
C TYR A 745 -46.35 3.23 -18.71
N ALA A 746 -47.05 4.32 -18.44
CA ALA A 746 -46.46 5.46 -17.77
C ALA A 746 -46.24 5.11 -16.29
N ILE A 747 -45.11 5.55 -15.71
CA ILE A 747 -44.76 5.29 -14.30
C ILE A 747 -45.88 5.78 -13.36
N ALA A 748 -46.48 6.93 -13.68
CA ALA A 748 -47.60 7.49 -12.94
C ALA A 748 -48.85 6.58 -12.92
N ASP A 749 -49.03 5.71 -13.93
CA ASP A 749 -50.15 4.77 -13.99
C ASP A 749 -49.85 3.45 -13.29
N ILE A 750 -48.57 3.03 -13.26
CA ILE A 750 -48.13 1.85 -12.51
C ILE A 750 -48.16 2.12 -11.01
N LEU A 751 -47.77 3.33 -10.58
CA LEU A 751 -47.85 3.76 -9.18
C LEU A 751 -49.28 3.76 -8.61
N LYS A 752 -50.30 3.76 -9.48
CA LYS A 752 -51.72 3.65 -9.06
C LYS A 752 -52.18 2.20 -8.92
N LEU A 753 -51.39 1.23 -9.38
CA LEU A 753 -51.72 -0.18 -9.24
C LEU A 753 -51.46 -0.65 -7.81
N LYS A 754 -52.32 -1.53 -7.32
CA LYS A 754 -52.15 -2.15 -6.01
C LYS A 754 -51.14 -3.30 -6.13
N ALA A 755 -50.12 -3.29 -5.28
CA ALA A 755 -49.16 -4.38 -5.19
C ALA A 755 -49.84 -5.70 -4.77
N ASP A 756 -49.33 -6.82 -5.29
CA ASP A 756 -49.75 -8.17 -4.94
C ASP A 756 -48.55 -8.93 -4.37
N ASP A 757 -48.47 -8.96 -3.04
CA ASP A 757 -47.36 -9.55 -2.30
C ASP A 757 -47.25 -11.07 -2.53
N THR A 758 -48.38 -11.75 -2.77
CA THR A 758 -48.40 -13.20 -2.98
C THR A 758 -47.75 -13.53 -4.31
N ARG A 759 -48.14 -12.80 -5.36
CA ARG A 759 -47.55 -12.94 -6.69
C ARG A 759 -46.08 -12.49 -6.71
N GLY A 760 -45.74 -11.44 -5.96
CA GLY A 760 -44.35 -10.99 -5.78
C GLY A 760 -43.47 -12.06 -5.15
N LEU A 761 -43.95 -12.74 -4.10
CA LEU A 761 -43.24 -13.84 -3.46
C LEU A 761 -43.08 -15.06 -4.39
N GLU A 762 -44.10 -15.37 -5.20
CA GLU A 762 -44.02 -16.43 -6.21
C GLU A 762 -42.93 -16.14 -7.25
N VAL A 763 -42.87 -14.91 -7.78
CA VAL A 763 -41.81 -14.46 -8.71
C VAL A 763 -40.44 -14.54 -8.04
N PHE A 764 -40.32 -14.07 -6.79
CA PHE A 764 -39.06 -14.16 -6.05
C PHE A 764 -38.60 -15.62 -5.90
N ASN A 765 -39.48 -16.50 -5.45
CA ASN A 765 -39.16 -17.92 -5.25
C ASN A 765 -38.78 -18.64 -6.55
N THR A 766 -39.43 -18.26 -7.65
CA THR A 766 -39.25 -18.93 -8.95
C THR A 766 -38.00 -18.45 -9.67
N TYR A 767 -37.73 -17.15 -9.66
CA TYR A 767 -36.71 -16.55 -10.54
C TYR A 767 -35.54 -15.91 -9.80
N CYS A 768 -35.75 -15.39 -8.59
CA CYS A 768 -34.75 -14.56 -7.90
C CYS A 768 -34.01 -15.31 -6.79
N ARG A 769 -34.69 -16.21 -6.07
CA ARG A 769 -34.19 -16.90 -4.86
C ARG A 769 -32.90 -17.70 -5.08
N GLY A 770 -32.68 -18.20 -6.31
CA GLY A 770 -31.48 -18.94 -6.67
C GLY A 770 -30.20 -18.12 -6.55
N CYS A 771 -30.29 -16.80 -6.71
CA CYS A 771 -29.15 -15.89 -6.65
C CYS A 771 -29.27 -14.86 -5.52
N HIS A 772 -30.47 -14.39 -5.20
CA HIS A 772 -30.71 -13.31 -4.25
C HIS A 772 -31.33 -13.79 -2.96
N LYS A 773 -31.13 -12.97 -1.92
CA LYS A 773 -31.69 -13.15 -0.58
C LYS A 773 -32.71 -12.06 -0.28
N THR A 774 -33.79 -12.42 0.43
CA THR A 774 -34.70 -11.47 1.10
C THR A 774 -34.92 -11.94 2.53
N ARG A 775 -34.66 -11.06 3.49
CA ARG A 775 -34.62 -11.32 4.94
C ARG A 775 -33.75 -12.52 5.29
N ASN A 776 -34.34 -13.69 5.55
CA ASN A 776 -33.61 -14.91 5.89
C ASN A 776 -33.73 -16.00 4.81
N ASP A 777 -34.35 -15.69 3.66
CA ASP A 777 -34.69 -16.69 2.65
C ASP A 777 -33.98 -16.40 1.31
N GLY A 778 -33.40 -17.44 0.70
CA GLY A 778 -32.63 -17.36 -0.55
C GLY A 778 -31.12 -17.57 -0.40
N LYS A 779 -30.37 -17.29 -1.47
CA LYS A 779 -28.91 -17.48 -1.58
C LYS A 779 -28.19 -16.13 -1.61
N ASN A 780 -26.95 -16.09 -1.13
CA ASN A 780 -26.15 -14.86 -1.05
C ASN A 780 -25.13 -14.78 -2.20
N VAL A 781 -25.62 -14.89 -3.45
CA VAL A 781 -24.78 -14.84 -4.67
C VAL A 781 -24.88 -13.47 -5.34
N GLY A 782 -26.09 -12.91 -5.42
CA GLY A 782 -26.37 -11.54 -5.82
C GLY A 782 -26.75 -10.66 -4.60
N PRO A 783 -26.93 -9.35 -4.80
CA PRO A 783 -27.26 -8.42 -3.72
C PRO A 783 -28.50 -8.83 -2.93
N ASP A 784 -28.43 -8.65 -1.61
CA ASP A 784 -29.55 -8.83 -0.69
C ASP A 784 -30.61 -7.76 -0.97
N LEU A 785 -31.82 -8.21 -1.29
CA LEU A 785 -32.94 -7.35 -1.71
C LEU A 785 -33.81 -6.89 -0.52
N THR A 786 -33.47 -7.30 0.71
CA THR A 786 -34.25 -7.00 1.93
C THR A 786 -34.54 -5.52 2.11
N TYR A 787 -33.55 -4.68 1.79
CA TYR A 787 -33.57 -3.24 2.08
C TYR A 787 -33.75 -2.39 0.83
N THR A 788 -34.06 -3.00 -0.32
CA THR A 788 -34.21 -2.27 -1.58
C THR A 788 -35.31 -1.20 -1.49
N ALA A 789 -36.44 -1.54 -0.86
CA ALA A 789 -37.56 -0.62 -0.63
C ALA A 789 -37.25 0.50 0.40
N SER A 790 -36.20 0.37 1.21
CA SER A 790 -35.73 1.45 2.09
C SER A 790 -34.69 2.36 1.45
N LYS A 791 -34.13 1.96 0.30
CA LYS A 791 -33.07 2.70 -0.39
C LYS A 791 -33.62 3.63 -1.49
N PHE A 792 -34.76 3.29 -2.07
CA PHE A 792 -35.43 4.04 -3.13
C PHE A 792 -36.91 4.20 -2.78
N ASP A 793 -37.49 5.34 -3.13
CA ASP A 793 -38.95 5.47 -3.15
C ASP A 793 -39.56 4.66 -4.32
N ASP A 794 -40.87 4.43 -4.28
CA ASP A 794 -41.57 3.58 -5.27
C ASP A 794 -41.40 4.09 -6.70
N GLU A 795 -41.33 5.41 -6.91
CA GLU A 795 -41.16 6.01 -8.22
C GLU A 795 -39.73 5.79 -8.75
N GLN A 796 -38.71 6.00 -7.91
CA GLN A 796 -37.31 5.76 -8.24
C GLN A 796 -37.04 4.28 -8.52
N LEU A 797 -37.65 3.39 -7.73
CA LEU A 797 -37.56 1.95 -7.93
C LEU A 797 -38.18 1.54 -9.27
N LEU A 798 -39.37 2.05 -9.60
CA LEU A 798 -40.01 1.80 -10.89
C LEU A 798 -39.22 2.39 -12.06
N LYS A 799 -38.64 3.59 -11.91
CA LYS A 799 -37.74 4.18 -12.92
C LYS A 799 -36.51 3.31 -13.16
N ALA A 800 -35.92 2.73 -12.12
CA ALA A 800 -34.77 1.85 -12.25
C ALA A 800 -35.12 0.49 -12.91
N ILE A 801 -36.35 0.00 -12.72
CA ILE A 801 -36.83 -1.27 -13.30
C ILE A 801 -37.25 -1.09 -14.77
N ILE A 802 -37.91 0.02 -15.10
CA ILE A 802 -38.48 0.27 -16.43
C ILE A 802 -37.48 1.01 -17.34
N GLY A 803 -36.52 1.72 -16.77
CA GLY A 803 -35.53 2.55 -17.46
C GLY A 803 -34.26 1.84 -17.92
N CYS A 804 -34.37 0.59 -18.38
CA CYS A 804 -33.31 -0.13 -19.11
C CYS A 804 -33.74 -0.40 -20.55
#